data_AF-E4QT75-F1
#
_entry.id   AF-E4QT75-F1
#
_cell.length_a   1.000
_cell.length_b   1.000
_cell.length_c   1.000
_cell.angle_alpha   90.00
_cell.angle_beta   90.00
_cell.angle_gamma   90.00
#
_symmetry.space_group_name_H-M   'P 1'
#
loop_
_entity.id
_entity.type
_entity.pdbx_description
1 polymer ?
#
loop_
_entity_poly.entity_id
_entity_poly.type
_entity_poly.pdbx_seq_one_letter_code
_entity_poly.pdbx_strand_id
1 'polypeptide(L)'
;MENTNLHYKKKKKNTNLYRKNLLTIGAAVFFGIAIITIPLVTVANWKIKDPRLQVQNQAKLITNIQLKDEYQNGNLSYFDLKKQLFNADNTKKTGIDYSQFFDFYQKNNTSLPINFATDYGWNRYKLDVFDLKPLDQEQSFEIYYRLVYQLPDDKKAISDLLTQKVIWNYLPDYSLANFANFSSSKLEKLRAYTNKEFSLSTKKELTKLVKLEDFEKQVNWAINNNEARKIINKYFNLEEIIAEILNNKEFSYLDESGIWNPRYQIELVRDQILGQDFLAKTGQKGIYKLTFYAAFSPNFAKKIAADLNKSSKFHFGINIDLNNLFLDKTVAENIKITEFSEDDYYPQINFEKNLEAEINGWDFLNYYNNQIFATQNEREDFLKKLIAKIVRTPLLKKVEFENKLSGVDYAKFLKYLKLDIKLDANSTKLAFKNNQIVAKIFGKIILRNAENQIVAEKNFSQTIEHLNRLGQNDAELVKQIKQTKFEFKPETRKKIANQKGAPKSEILALLNANKFDKLKNILENGDYYGYEFNEDRLKLLVHNSQLPNVEEFAKLSVVPEKMSEGIINLWNKSFKTNQEVSTFLSLLAKRDISFVAKYWYDLLNKFKLIDPKTQWPENLDQNSLFKHLSQIKIQPPEKKAVSLTSDFWLFSLNNDYLISPDYLNNSFYLHSNLKNTLDLIKTESAFNTRDFVEHIRELAKSIKPKDFIQEKGKNPITNLSEFLVAFYSLIYSKDQGLLAESLGQNLDYKIQFELEPISLNVAVSQEKTNPNNNLRLKYWYKIGSVDQNGNLIQVIYQTKKETLDLVVNENNKLLSEDVEKLNEIATNFPSADQIIFLKKEDYTQLVDSIKQVIKTENTPVKIDNQIKNLPFSQFFENNYPDYGFYIIKTSKNLESSKPEAAKVAVKPSAAKPVAAKPEQQEIHQSEEIPGVLTNTISQLGNQIRHNFDLYVYKKDQPQIHSSKPVRVIIIESSESLFALK
;
A
#
# COMPACT_ATOMS: atom_id res chain seq x y z
N MET A 1 -54.97 -52.64 -49.08
CA MET A 1 -56.41 -52.41 -48.85
C MET A 1 -56.78 -51.10 -49.53
N GLU A 2 -57.70 -51.18 -50.49
CA GLU A 2 -58.96 -50.41 -50.59
C GLU A 2 -59.07 -49.05 -49.84
N ASN A 3 -59.71 -48.00 -50.38
CA ASN A 3 -60.56 -47.85 -51.58
C ASN A 3 -60.35 -46.42 -52.19
N THR A 4 -60.25 -46.20 -53.51
CA THR A 4 -61.33 -46.03 -54.54
C THR A 4 -62.37 -44.92 -54.21
N ASN A 5 -62.98 -44.10 -55.11
CA ASN A 5 -62.98 -43.84 -56.58
C ASN A 5 -63.76 -42.50 -56.84
N LEU A 6 -63.94 -41.83 -58.02
CA LEU A 6 -63.53 -41.98 -59.44
C LEU A 6 -63.66 -40.62 -60.23
N HIS A 7 -62.75 -40.35 -61.18
CA HIS A 7 -62.93 -39.77 -62.55
C HIS A 7 -63.63 -38.40 -62.91
N TYR A 8 -62.82 -37.52 -63.56
CA TYR A 8 -62.95 -36.99 -64.97
C TYR A 8 -63.75 -35.71 -65.42
N LYS A 9 -63.05 -34.94 -66.31
CA LYS A 9 -63.48 -34.25 -67.58
C LYS A 9 -63.96 -32.76 -67.67
N LYS A 10 -62.98 -31.88 -67.94
CA LYS A 10 -62.79 -31.00 -69.15
C LYS A 10 -63.79 -29.87 -69.57
N LYS A 11 -63.20 -28.64 -69.67
CA LYS A 11 -63.41 -27.54 -70.67
C LYS A 11 -64.71 -26.69 -70.54
N LYS A 12 -64.78 -25.42 -71.03
CA LYS A 12 -63.94 -24.66 -71.99
C LYS A 12 -63.93 -23.12 -71.75
N LYS A 13 -62.79 -22.48 -72.06
CA LYS A 13 -62.45 -21.04 -72.25
C LYS A 13 -63.56 -19.96 -72.32
N ASN A 14 -63.28 -18.79 -71.70
CA ASN A 14 -62.81 -17.56 -72.40
C ASN A 14 -62.09 -16.62 -71.40
N THR A 15 -60.75 -16.49 -71.44
CA THR A 15 -59.99 -15.44 -72.14
C THR A 15 -60.17 -14.00 -71.62
N ASN A 16 -59.41 -13.65 -70.58
CA ASN A 16 -58.51 -12.49 -70.63
C ASN A 16 -57.28 -12.77 -69.73
N LEU A 17 -56.08 -12.38 -70.19
CA LEU A 17 -54.82 -12.85 -69.62
C LEU A 17 -53.82 -11.69 -69.45
N TYR A 18 -54.08 -10.83 -68.47
CA TYR A 18 -53.08 -9.87 -67.99
C TYR A 18 -52.04 -10.61 -67.12
N ARG A 19 -50.78 -10.54 -67.53
CA ARG A 19 -49.67 -11.19 -66.81
C ARG A 19 -49.39 -10.47 -65.50
N LYS A 20 -49.22 -11.22 -64.41
CA LYS A 20 -48.52 -10.73 -63.23
C LYS A 20 -47.04 -10.49 -63.59
N ASN A 21 -46.57 -9.26 -63.38
CA ASN A 21 -45.19 -8.91 -63.04
C ASN A 21 -45.16 -7.42 -62.64
N LEU A 22 -45.82 -7.09 -61.53
CA LEU A 22 -45.65 -5.80 -60.86
C LEU A 22 -44.50 -5.94 -59.88
N LEU A 23 -43.32 -5.46 -60.27
CA LEU A 23 -42.21 -5.23 -59.37
C LEU A 23 -42.59 -4.11 -58.41
N THR A 24 -42.51 -4.37 -57.10
CA THR A 24 -42.60 -3.35 -56.07
C THR A 24 -41.37 -2.44 -56.15
N ILE A 25 -41.55 -1.21 -56.62
CA ILE A 25 -40.53 -0.16 -56.61
C ILE A 25 -41.07 1.00 -55.75
N GLY A 26 -40.30 1.35 -54.71
CA GLY A 26 -40.68 2.32 -53.69
C GLY A 26 -40.41 1.76 -52.28
N ALA A 27 -39.56 2.36 -51.44
CA ALA A 27 -38.75 3.57 -51.64
C ALA A 27 -37.32 3.26 -52.13
N ALA A 28 -36.63 4.29 -52.66
CA ALA A 28 -35.19 4.21 -52.91
C ALA A 28 -34.43 4.32 -51.58
N VAL A 29 -33.82 3.22 -51.14
CA VAL A 29 -32.99 3.19 -49.92
C VAL A 29 -31.67 3.91 -50.19
N PHE A 30 -31.41 4.99 -49.45
CA PHE A 30 -30.09 5.61 -49.41
C PHE A 30 -29.15 4.81 -48.49
N PHE A 31 -27.96 4.53 -49.02
CA PHE A 31 -26.79 3.89 -48.38
C PHE A 31 -26.94 2.42 -47.92
N GLY A 32 -26.36 1.54 -48.74
CA GLY A 32 -26.00 0.16 -48.42
C GLY A 32 -24.64 -0.25 -49.00
N ILE A 33 -23.70 0.70 -49.15
CA ILE A 33 -22.35 0.40 -49.63
C ILE A 33 -21.57 -0.26 -48.49
N ALA A 34 -21.12 -1.49 -48.69
CA ALA A 34 -20.24 -2.16 -47.74
C ALA A 34 -18.91 -1.40 -47.61
N ILE A 35 -18.60 -0.92 -46.39
CA ILE A 35 -17.29 -0.36 -46.08
C ILE A 35 -16.30 -1.52 -45.95
N ILE A 36 -15.75 -1.94 -47.08
CA ILE A 36 -14.53 -2.75 -47.10
C ILE A 36 -13.41 -1.86 -46.58
N THR A 37 -12.80 -2.27 -45.47
CA THR A 37 -11.67 -1.59 -44.84
C THR A 37 -10.42 -1.69 -45.71
N ILE A 38 -10.08 -0.60 -46.40
CA ILE A 38 -8.77 -0.39 -47.01
C ILE A 38 -8.05 0.66 -46.16
N PRO A 39 -6.83 0.40 -45.64
CA PRO A 39 -6.15 1.30 -44.73
C PRO A 39 -5.75 2.62 -45.41
N LEU A 40 -5.64 3.70 -44.61
CA LEU A 40 -5.01 4.94 -45.07
C LEU A 40 -3.53 4.67 -45.39
N VAL A 41 -3.20 4.66 -46.68
CA VAL A 41 -1.82 4.83 -47.14
C VAL A 41 -1.60 6.32 -47.40
N THR A 42 -0.71 6.93 -46.63
CA THR A 42 -0.22 8.29 -46.88
C THR A 42 0.76 8.30 -48.05
N VAL A 43 0.55 9.16 -49.05
CA VAL A 43 1.63 10.05 -49.52
C VAL A 43 1.09 11.34 -50.18
N ALA A 44 1.71 12.44 -49.79
CA ALA A 44 2.17 13.61 -50.56
C ALA A 44 1.38 14.22 -51.74
N ASN A 45 1.61 15.54 -51.90
CA ASN A 45 1.67 16.22 -53.19
C ASN A 45 2.44 15.39 -54.25
N TRP A 46 2.11 15.53 -55.54
CA TRP A 46 3.09 15.66 -56.65
C TRP A 46 2.42 15.96 -58.00
N LYS A 47 3.21 16.36 -59.00
CA LYS A 47 2.76 16.77 -60.34
C LYS A 47 2.35 15.56 -61.20
N ILE A 48 1.06 15.39 -61.50
CA ILE A 48 0.59 14.42 -62.50
C ILE A 48 0.50 15.10 -63.88
N LYS A 49 1.26 14.61 -64.86
CA LYS A 49 1.43 15.25 -66.19
C LYS A 49 0.33 14.95 -67.22
N ASP A 50 -0.57 14.00 -66.97
CA ASP A 50 -1.64 13.61 -67.92
C ASP A 50 -2.93 14.42 -67.69
N PRO A 51 -3.36 15.29 -68.63
CA PRO A 51 -4.58 16.07 -68.48
C PRO A 51 -5.86 15.24 -68.64
N ARG A 52 -5.85 14.14 -69.41
CA ARG A 52 -7.03 13.26 -69.53
C ARG A 52 -7.27 12.53 -68.21
N LEU A 53 -6.20 12.04 -67.56
CA LEU A 53 -6.32 11.42 -66.24
C LEU A 53 -6.78 12.42 -65.17
N GLN A 54 -6.36 13.69 -65.23
CA GLN A 54 -6.89 14.74 -64.37
C GLN A 54 -8.40 14.97 -64.59
N VAL A 55 -8.84 15.17 -65.85
CA VAL A 55 -10.25 15.34 -66.20
C VAL A 55 -11.09 14.12 -65.79
N GLN A 56 -10.58 12.90 -66.01
CA GLN A 56 -11.27 11.66 -65.67
C GLN A 56 -11.39 11.44 -64.15
N ASN A 57 -10.39 11.85 -63.36
CA ASN A 57 -10.46 11.79 -61.91
C ASN A 57 -11.36 12.90 -61.33
N GLN A 58 -11.38 14.09 -61.93
CA GLN A 58 -12.33 15.14 -61.58
C GLN A 58 -13.77 14.71 -61.88
N ALA A 59 -14.03 14.09 -63.03
CA ALA A 59 -15.37 13.62 -63.41
C ALA A 59 -15.94 12.59 -62.42
N LYS A 60 -15.10 11.71 -61.89
CA LYS A 60 -15.46 10.74 -60.82
C LYS A 60 -15.79 11.37 -59.46
N LEU A 61 -15.60 12.69 -59.29
CA LEU A 61 -16.06 13.40 -58.10
C LEU A 61 -17.54 13.80 -58.19
N ILE A 62 -18.14 13.83 -59.38
CA ILE A 62 -19.59 13.95 -59.55
C ILE A 62 -20.21 12.63 -59.09
N THR A 63 -21.06 12.69 -58.07
CA THR A 63 -21.68 11.51 -57.45
C THR A 63 -23.20 11.50 -57.53
N ASN A 64 -23.82 12.62 -57.89
CA ASN A 64 -25.25 12.68 -58.12
C ASN A 64 -25.60 13.76 -59.15
N ILE A 65 -26.73 13.57 -59.85
CA ILE A 65 -27.36 14.57 -60.69
C ILE A 65 -28.85 14.59 -60.34
N GLN A 66 -29.44 15.78 -60.25
CA GLN A 66 -30.87 15.99 -60.00
C GLN A 66 -31.44 16.94 -61.04
N LEU A 67 -32.76 16.94 -61.22
CA LEU A 67 -33.45 18.04 -61.91
C LEU A 67 -33.45 19.26 -60.99
N LYS A 68 -33.33 20.48 -61.53
CA LYS A 68 -33.43 21.69 -60.69
C LYS A 68 -34.84 21.86 -60.12
N ASP A 69 -34.92 22.48 -58.94
CA ASP A 69 -36.18 22.71 -58.21
C ASP A 69 -37.26 23.40 -59.07
N GLU A 70 -36.85 24.32 -59.95
CA GLU A 70 -37.75 25.02 -60.89
C GLU A 70 -38.46 24.08 -61.88
N TYR A 71 -37.93 22.87 -62.13
CA TYR A 71 -38.53 21.80 -62.93
C TYR A 71 -39.12 20.65 -62.10
N GLN A 72 -39.06 20.73 -60.76
CA GLN A 72 -39.68 19.79 -59.82
C GLN A 72 -40.95 20.34 -59.11
N ASN A 73 -41.31 21.61 -59.35
CA ASN A 73 -42.50 22.20 -58.74
C ASN A 73 -43.82 21.58 -59.27
N GLY A 74 -44.87 21.63 -58.45
CA GLY A 74 -46.15 20.96 -58.72
C GLY A 74 -46.95 21.43 -59.94
N ASN A 75 -46.48 22.43 -60.70
CA ASN A 75 -47.14 22.94 -61.91
C ASN A 75 -46.58 22.32 -63.21
N LEU A 76 -45.51 21.52 -63.16
CA LEU A 76 -44.84 20.92 -64.32
C LEU A 76 -44.74 19.39 -64.18
N SER A 77 -45.45 18.64 -65.03
CA SER A 77 -45.36 17.18 -65.03
C SER A 77 -44.12 16.66 -65.78
N TYR A 78 -43.71 15.41 -65.48
CA TYR A 78 -42.69 14.69 -66.26
C TYR A 78 -42.92 14.80 -67.78
N PHE A 79 -44.16 14.67 -68.25
CA PHE A 79 -44.48 14.71 -69.68
C PHE A 79 -44.40 16.11 -70.28
N ASP A 80 -44.59 17.17 -69.49
CA ASP A 80 -44.47 18.55 -69.97
C ASP A 80 -43.01 19.00 -70.02
N LEU A 81 -42.21 18.59 -69.03
CA LEU A 81 -40.75 18.70 -69.06
C LEU A 81 -40.17 17.90 -70.25
N LYS A 82 -40.65 16.67 -70.49
CA LYS A 82 -40.24 15.87 -71.65
C LYS A 82 -40.51 16.59 -72.99
N LYS A 83 -41.68 17.23 -73.15
CA LYS A 83 -41.99 18.03 -74.36
C LYS A 83 -41.02 19.19 -74.58
N GLN A 84 -40.44 19.75 -73.52
CA GLN A 84 -39.41 20.79 -73.66
C GLN A 84 -38.11 20.19 -74.20
N LEU A 85 -37.66 19.08 -73.59
CA LEU A 85 -36.36 18.44 -73.85
C LEU A 85 -36.27 17.64 -75.16
N PHE A 86 -37.38 17.09 -75.67
CA PHE A 86 -37.40 16.13 -76.77
C PHE A 86 -38.29 16.54 -77.96
N ASN A 87 -37.98 15.97 -79.12
CA ASN A 87 -38.85 15.92 -80.30
C ASN A 87 -39.94 14.82 -80.15
N ALA A 88 -40.94 14.84 -81.03
CA ALA A 88 -42.06 13.89 -81.00
C ALA A 88 -41.67 12.42 -81.26
N ASP A 89 -40.51 12.18 -81.87
CA ASP A 89 -39.90 10.86 -82.09
C ASP A 89 -39.00 10.39 -80.93
N ASN A 90 -38.96 11.15 -79.83
CA ASN A 90 -38.04 11.02 -78.69
C ASN A 90 -36.56 11.29 -79.00
N THR A 91 -36.21 11.84 -80.16
CA THR A 91 -34.85 12.36 -80.36
C THR A 91 -34.63 13.63 -79.53
N LYS A 92 -33.41 13.85 -79.07
CA LYS A 92 -33.04 15.11 -78.40
C LYS A 92 -33.14 16.28 -79.38
N LYS A 93 -33.62 17.43 -78.89
CA LYS A 93 -33.67 18.67 -79.68
C LYS A 93 -32.28 19.24 -79.89
N THR A 94 -32.06 19.79 -81.08
CA THR A 94 -30.87 20.57 -81.39
C THR A 94 -31.02 22.00 -80.86
N GLY A 95 -29.92 22.61 -80.43
CA GLY A 95 -29.89 24.00 -79.94
C GLY A 95 -30.34 24.22 -78.48
N ILE A 96 -30.71 23.17 -77.75
CA ILE A 96 -30.98 23.26 -76.30
C ILE A 96 -29.71 23.02 -75.49
N ASP A 97 -29.44 23.90 -74.51
CA ASP A 97 -28.43 23.68 -73.49
C ASP A 97 -29.02 22.82 -72.35
N TYR A 98 -28.76 21.52 -72.42
CA TYR A 98 -29.25 20.56 -71.44
C TYR A 98 -28.67 20.75 -70.03
N SER A 99 -27.57 21.50 -69.85
CA SER A 99 -27.03 21.77 -68.51
C SER A 99 -27.94 22.71 -67.68
N GLN A 100 -28.89 23.40 -68.32
CA GLN A 100 -29.78 24.32 -67.62
C GLN A 100 -30.87 23.62 -66.81
N PHE A 101 -31.20 22.36 -67.13
CA PHE A 101 -32.27 21.59 -66.49
C PHE A 101 -31.82 20.73 -65.30
N PHE A 102 -30.51 20.51 -65.15
CA PHE A 102 -29.96 19.54 -64.20
C PHE A 102 -28.85 20.15 -63.33
N ASP A 103 -28.88 19.80 -62.04
CA ASP A 103 -27.90 20.18 -61.03
C ASP A 103 -27.00 18.99 -60.68
N PHE A 104 -25.68 19.23 -60.65
CA PHE A 104 -24.64 18.21 -60.51
C PHE A 104 -23.95 18.35 -59.15
N TYR A 105 -23.82 17.26 -58.39
CA TYR A 105 -23.33 17.30 -57.01
C TYR A 105 -22.04 16.49 -56.84
N GLN A 106 -21.13 17.00 -56.03
CA GLN A 106 -19.83 16.38 -55.76
C GLN A 106 -19.83 15.55 -54.46
N LYS A 107 -18.99 14.51 -54.43
CA LYS A 107 -18.88 13.56 -53.30
C LYS A 107 -18.75 14.20 -51.90
N ASN A 108 -18.13 15.37 -51.84
CA ASN A 108 -17.80 16.06 -50.59
C ASN A 108 -18.83 17.12 -50.18
N ASN A 109 -19.80 17.44 -51.05
CA ASN A 109 -20.89 18.37 -50.77
C ASN A 109 -22.11 17.98 -51.63
N THR A 110 -23.07 17.30 -51.01
CA THR A 110 -24.29 16.82 -51.65
C THR A 110 -25.49 17.74 -51.43
N SER A 111 -25.28 18.95 -50.90
CA SER A 111 -26.34 19.93 -50.59
C SER A 111 -26.19 21.26 -51.31
N LEU A 112 -25.15 21.46 -52.11
CA LEU A 112 -25.02 22.56 -53.07
C LEU A 112 -24.55 22.01 -54.44
N PRO A 113 -25.15 22.44 -55.55
CA PRO A 113 -24.73 22.03 -56.88
C PRO A 113 -23.40 22.68 -57.29
N ILE A 114 -22.66 22.01 -58.17
CA ILE A 114 -21.38 22.48 -58.72
C ILE A 114 -21.62 23.64 -59.69
N ASN A 115 -21.14 24.83 -59.35
CA ASN A 115 -21.09 25.94 -60.30
C ASN A 115 -19.83 25.86 -61.17
N PHE A 116 -19.97 25.29 -62.37
CA PHE A 116 -18.88 25.13 -63.34
C PHE A 116 -18.25 26.46 -63.85
N ALA A 117 -18.77 27.63 -63.47
CA ALA A 117 -18.16 28.93 -63.76
C ALA A 117 -17.39 29.53 -62.56
N THR A 118 -17.84 29.32 -61.32
CA THR A 118 -17.26 29.99 -60.13
C THR A 118 -16.52 29.06 -59.17
N ASP A 119 -16.90 27.78 -59.09
CA ASP A 119 -16.44 26.92 -57.99
C ASP A 119 -14.96 26.57 -58.12
N TYR A 120 -14.24 26.73 -57.00
CA TYR A 120 -12.80 26.53 -56.97
C TYR A 120 -12.42 25.09 -57.34
N GLY A 121 -11.67 24.95 -58.43
CA GLY A 121 -11.27 23.66 -59.00
C GLY A 121 -12.20 23.16 -60.12
N TRP A 122 -13.46 23.60 -60.16
CA TRP A 122 -14.45 23.27 -61.19
C TRP A 122 -14.51 24.30 -62.33
N ASN A 123 -14.33 25.59 -62.02
CA ASN A 123 -14.39 26.76 -62.90
C ASN A 123 -13.58 26.72 -64.22
N ARG A 124 -12.67 25.75 -64.36
CA ARG A 124 -11.83 25.52 -65.55
C ARG A 124 -12.37 24.43 -66.49
N TYR A 125 -13.33 23.62 -66.04
CA TYR A 125 -13.91 22.51 -66.80
C TYR A 125 -15.29 22.90 -67.33
N LYS A 126 -15.60 22.47 -68.56
CA LYS A 126 -16.95 22.59 -69.14
C LYS A 126 -17.64 21.23 -69.12
N LEU A 127 -18.89 21.21 -68.65
CA LEU A 127 -19.78 20.08 -68.79
C LEU A 127 -20.26 19.96 -70.24
N ASP A 128 -20.32 18.74 -70.78
CA ASP A 128 -20.87 18.42 -72.09
C ASP A 128 -21.88 17.28 -71.94
N VAL A 129 -23.18 17.61 -72.06
CA VAL A 129 -24.29 16.64 -72.01
C VAL A 129 -24.44 16.04 -73.41
N PHE A 130 -23.73 14.94 -73.64
CA PHE A 130 -23.57 14.31 -74.93
C PHE A 130 -24.86 13.67 -75.45
N ASP A 131 -25.69 13.06 -74.59
CA ASP A 131 -27.00 12.50 -74.95
C ASP A 131 -27.97 12.48 -73.76
N LEU A 132 -29.27 12.40 -74.05
CA LEU A 132 -30.33 12.33 -73.06
C LEU A 132 -31.42 11.38 -73.57
N LYS A 133 -31.94 10.49 -72.71
CA LYS A 133 -33.00 9.53 -73.10
C LYS A 133 -34.18 9.57 -72.12
N PRO A 134 -35.44 9.59 -72.60
CA PRO A 134 -36.61 9.57 -71.73
C PRO A 134 -36.99 8.12 -71.39
N LEU A 135 -37.10 7.82 -70.10
CA LEU A 135 -37.51 6.52 -69.58
C LEU A 135 -38.95 6.63 -69.05
N ASP A 136 -39.91 6.71 -69.99
CA ASP A 136 -41.32 7.05 -69.71
C ASP A 136 -42.01 6.14 -68.69
N GLN A 137 -41.68 4.84 -68.68
CA GLN A 137 -42.22 3.87 -67.73
C GLN A 137 -41.77 4.12 -66.28
N GLU A 138 -40.71 4.91 -66.11
CA GLU A 138 -40.02 5.17 -64.84
C GLU A 138 -40.01 6.66 -64.48
N GLN A 139 -40.68 7.51 -65.28
CA GLN A 139 -40.72 8.98 -65.17
C GLN A 139 -39.33 9.59 -64.87
N SER A 140 -38.34 9.21 -65.67
CA SER A 140 -36.95 9.57 -65.45
C SER A 140 -36.21 9.82 -66.76
N PHE A 141 -35.04 10.45 -66.67
CA PHE A 141 -34.16 10.72 -67.79
C PHE A 141 -32.81 10.04 -67.56
N GLU A 142 -32.30 9.33 -68.56
CA GLU A 142 -30.92 8.86 -68.55
C GLU A 142 -30.02 9.91 -69.21
N ILE A 143 -29.08 10.47 -68.43
CA ILE A 143 -28.19 11.56 -68.83
C ILE A 143 -26.81 10.99 -69.15
N TYR A 144 -26.36 11.17 -70.38
CA TYR A 144 -25.02 10.79 -70.83
C TYR A 144 -24.16 12.04 -70.92
N TYR A 145 -23.17 12.17 -70.05
CA TYR A 145 -22.38 13.39 -69.88
C TYR A 145 -20.88 13.12 -69.80
N ARG A 146 -20.09 14.15 -70.07
CA ARG A 146 -18.64 14.13 -69.95
C ARG A 146 -18.12 15.52 -69.56
N LEU A 147 -16.90 15.58 -69.03
CA LEU A 147 -16.21 16.83 -68.74
C LEU A 147 -15.13 17.10 -69.77
N VAL A 148 -15.00 18.37 -70.16
CA VAL A 148 -14.09 18.88 -71.19
C VAL A 148 -13.20 19.95 -70.57
N TYR A 149 -11.88 19.81 -70.75
CA TYR A 149 -10.90 20.83 -70.43
C TYR A 149 -10.22 21.32 -71.72
N GLN A 150 -10.26 22.62 -71.96
CA GLN A 150 -9.50 23.26 -73.06
C GLN A 150 -8.05 23.42 -72.60
N LEU A 151 -7.11 22.85 -73.35
CA LEU A 151 -5.68 22.99 -73.09
C LEU A 151 -5.12 24.27 -73.72
N PRO A 152 -3.96 24.77 -73.26
CA PRO A 152 -3.33 25.98 -73.82
C PRO A 152 -2.89 25.88 -75.30
N ASP A 153 -2.96 24.69 -75.90
CA ASP A 153 -2.62 24.40 -77.30
C ASP A 153 -3.87 24.09 -78.15
N ASP A 154 -5.03 24.60 -77.72
CA ASP A 154 -6.38 24.41 -78.26
C ASP A 154 -6.91 22.97 -78.38
N LYS A 155 -6.14 21.98 -77.91
CA LYS A 155 -6.60 20.60 -77.78
C LYS A 155 -7.56 20.46 -76.61
N LYS A 156 -8.43 19.43 -76.66
CA LYS A 156 -9.40 19.13 -75.61
C LYS A 156 -9.04 17.83 -74.89
N ALA A 157 -8.85 17.91 -73.58
CA ALA A 157 -8.85 16.74 -72.72
C ALA A 157 -10.29 16.46 -72.28
N ILE A 158 -10.76 15.23 -72.50
CA ILE A 158 -12.18 14.86 -72.32
C ILE A 158 -12.25 13.60 -71.44
N SER A 159 -13.20 13.55 -70.51
CA SER A 159 -13.48 12.35 -69.72
C SER A 159 -14.02 11.22 -70.60
N ASP A 160 -14.03 10.01 -70.06
CA ASP A 160 -14.88 8.96 -70.61
C ASP A 160 -16.36 9.35 -70.46
N LEU A 161 -17.25 8.77 -71.26
CA LEU A 161 -18.68 9.07 -71.20
C LEU A 161 -19.29 8.41 -69.95
N LEU A 162 -19.90 9.21 -69.08
CA LEU A 162 -20.61 8.77 -67.88
C LEU A 162 -22.11 8.76 -68.15
N THR A 163 -22.83 7.79 -67.59
CA THR A 163 -24.31 7.77 -67.57
C THR A 163 -24.81 7.86 -66.13
N GLN A 164 -25.88 8.62 -65.91
CA GLN A 164 -26.67 8.56 -64.69
C GLN A 164 -28.16 8.76 -65.00
N LYS A 165 -29.00 7.94 -64.35
CA LYS A 165 -30.46 8.08 -64.34
C LYS A 165 -30.90 9.11 -63.30
N VAL A 166 -31.72 10.07 -63.72
CA VAL A 166 -32.30 11.13 -62.89
C VAL A 166 -33.81 11.00 -62.91
N ILE A 167 -34.40 10.74 -61.74
CA ILE A 167 -35.85 10.51 -61.58
C ILE A 167 -36.55 11.84 -61.36
N TRP A 168 -37.66 12.09 -62.08
CA TRP A 168 -38.58 13.18 -61.75
C TRP A 168 -39.39 12.75 -60.52
N ASN A 169 -39.08 13.33 -59.37
CA ASN A 169 -39.64 12.98 -58.06
C ASN A 169 -40.00 14.25 -57.29
N TYR A 170 -41.17 14.25 -56.65
CA TYR A 170 -41.56 15.27 -55.70
C TYR A 170 -40.88 15.00 -54.33
N LEU A 171 -40.06 15.92 -53.86
CA LEU A 171 -39.43 15.89 -52.53
C LEU A 171 -40.22 16.78 -51.56
N PRO A 172 -40.81 16.23 -50.48
CA PRO A 172 -41.46 17.04 -49.45
C PRO A 172 -40.46 17.67 -48.47
N ASP A 173 -40.86 18.79 -47.82
CA ASP A 173 -40.09 19.54 -46.82
C ASP A 173 -39.84 18.81 -45.46
N TYR A 174 -39.71 17.48 -45.45
CA TYR A 174 -39.59 16.69 -44.22
C TYR A 174 -38.67 15.46 -44.37
N SER A 175 -37.37 15.63 -44.09
CA SER A 175 -36.38 14.54 -44.10
C SER A 175 -36.14 13.94 -42.70
N LEU A 176 -36.44 12.65 -42.56
CA LEU A 176 -36.10 11.84 -41.37
C LEU A 176 -34.58 11.73 -41.15
N ALA A 177 -33.78 11.65 -42.23
CA ALA A 177 -32.33 11.53 -42.14
C ALA A 177 -31.68 12.83 -41.62
N ASN A 178 -32.18 13.99 -42.04
CA ASN A 178 -31.70 15.28 -41.58
C ASN A 178 -32.01 15.47 -40.09
N PHE A 179 -33.23 15.11 -39.66
CA PHE A 179 -33.64 15.13 -38.25
C PHE A 179 -32.83 14.13 -37.40
N ALA A 180 -32.53 12.93 -37.91
CA ALA A 180 -31.70 11.94 -37.22
C ALA A 180 -30.25 12.40 -37.04
N ASN A 181 -29.64 12.97 -38.09
CA ASN A 181 -28.27 13.51 -38.02
C ASN A 181 -28.18 14.68 -37.03
N PHE A 182 -29.13 15.61 -37.05
CA PHE A 182 -29.26 16.66 -36.04
C PHE A 182 -29.39 16.08 -34.62
N SER A 183 -30.28 15.09 -34.46
CA SER A 183 -30.51 14.40 -33.18
C SER A 183 -29.25 13.72 -32.65
N SER A 184 -28.44 13.07 -33.49
CA SER A 184 -27.16 12.47 -33.10
C SER A 184 -26.20 13.52 -32.57
N SER A 185 -25.95 14.60 -33.32
CA SER A 185 -25.02 15.68 -32.92
C SER A 185 -25.46 16.46 -31.66
N LYS A 186 -26.75 16.37 -31.30
CA LYS A 186 -27.30 16.86 -30.02
C LYS A 186 -27.10 15.83 -28.89
N LEU A 187 -27.39 14.57 -29.14
CA LEU A 187 -27.28 13.47 -28.16
C LEU A 187 -25.83 13.09 -27.83
N GLU A 188 -24.87 13.33 -28.72
CA GLU A 188 -23.42 13.25 -28.43
C GLU A 188 -22.97 14.21 -27.31
N LYS A 189 -23.82 15.17 -26.90
CA LYS A 189 -23.59 16.09 -25.78
C LYS A 189 -24.18 15.59 -24.45
N LEU A 190 -24.63 14.34 -24.39
CA LEU A 190 -25.16 13.69 -23.19
C LEU A 190 -24.08 13.66 -22.10
N ARG A 191 -24.37 14.30 -20.97
CA ARG A 191 -23.47 14.43 -19.82
C ARG A 191 -24.12 13.88 -18.55
N ALA A 192 -23.29 13.39 -17.63
CA ALA A 192 -23.73 13.14 -16.27
C ALA A 192 -24.16 14.44 -15.58
N TYR A 193 -25.02 14.34 -14.57
CA TYR A 193 -25.42 15.49 -13.77
C TYR A 193 -24.30 15.98 -12.85
N THR A 194 -24.24 17.30 -12.67
CA THR A 194 -23.32 17.96 -11.74
C THR A 194 -23.80 17.83 -10.29
N ASN A 195 -22.88 17.99 -9.33
CA ASN A 195 -23.20 17.98 -7.90
C ASN A 195 -24.28 18.99 -7.53
N LYS A 196 -24.31 20.17 -8.18
CA LYS A 196 -25.34 21.19 -7.97
C LYS A 196 -26.72 20.70 -8.42
N GLU A 197 -26.82 20.04 -9.57
CA GLU A 197 -28.07 19.45 -10.06
C GLU A 197 -28.55 18.28 -9.18
N PHE A 198 -27.62 17.46 -8.69
CA PHE A 198 -27.91 16.38 -7.74
C PHE A 198 -28.40 16.93 -6.39
N SER A 199 -27.70 17.90 -5.81
CA SER A 199 -28.06 18.53 -4.53
C SER A 199 -29.38 19.29 -4.59
N LEU A 200 -29.75 19.88 -5.74
CA LEU A 200 -31.03 20.58 -5.91
C LEU A 200 -32.22 19.68 -6.33
N SER A 201 -31.99 18.44 -6.80
CA SER A 201 -33.06 17.57 -7.30
C SER A 201 -33.51 16.48 -6.32
N THR A 202 -34.74 15.98 -6.48
CA THR A 202 -35.22 14.72 -5.87
C THR A 202 -35.28 13.56 -6.88
N LYS A 203 -34.96 13.80 -8.16
CA LYS A 203 -35.07 12.83 -9.27
C LYS A 203 -33.75 12.55 -9.99
N LYS A 204 -32.80 13.49 -9.94
CA LYS A 204 -31.43 13.32 -10.48
C LYS A 204 -30.54 12.59 -9.46
N GLU A 205 -29.64 11.74 -9.93
CA GLU A 205 -28.64 11.00 -9.17
C GLU A 205 -27.22 11.24 -9.72
N LEU A 206 -26.20 10.98 -8.91
CA LEU A 206 -24.80 11.23 -9.25
C LEU A 206 -24.08 9.91 -9.60
N THR A 207 -23.54 9.78 -10.81
CA THR A 207 -22.85 8.57 -11.30
C THR A 207 -21.72 8.13 -10.37
N LYS A 208 -21.00 9.07 -9.76
CA LYS A 208 -19.89 8.82 -8.83
C LYS A 208 -20.25 8.04 -7.55
N LEU A 209 -21.55 7.82 -7.29
CA LEU A 209 -22.03 7.09 -6.12
C LEU A 209 -22.57 5.68 -6.44
N VAL A 210 -22.61 5.28 -7.72
CA VAL A 210 -23.16 3.99 -8.18
C VAL A 210 -22.13 3.25 -9.05
N LYS A 211 -22.04 1.91 -8.95
CA LYS A 211 -21.13 1.10 -9.80
C LYS A 211 -21.61 1.15 -11.26
N LEU A 212 -20.68 1.08 -12.22
CA LEU A 212 -21.02 1.07 -13.65
C LEU A 212 -21.88 -0.15 -14.01
N GLU A 213 -21.55 -1.30 -13.42
CA GLU A 213 -22.22 -2.57 -13.61
C GLU A 213 -23.67 -2.54 -13.09
N ASP A 214 -23.92 -1.86 -11.96
CA ASP A 214 -25.25 -1.68 -11.39
C ASP A 214 -26.12 -0.75 -12.24
N PHE A 215 -25.53 0.27 -12.87
CA PHE A 215 -26.21 1.16 -13.82
C PHE A 215 -26.55 0.44 -15.14
N GLU A 216 -25.56 -0.23 -15.75
CA GLU A 216 -25.74 -1.01 -16.98
C GLU A 216 -26.85 -2.04 -16.82
N LYS A 217 -26.82 -2.81 -15.73
CA LYS A 217 -27.82 -3.81 -15.37
C LYS A 217 -29.23 -3.20 -15.23
N GLN A 218 -29.37 -2.06 -14.56
CA GLN A 218 -30.65 -1.35 -14.46
C GLN A 218 -31.18 -0.93 -15.83
N VAL A 219 -30.34 -0.35 -16.69
CA VAL A 219 -30.75 0.12 -18.03
C VAL A 219 -31.15 -1.04 -18.92
N ASN A 220 -30.40 -2.14 -18.92
CA ASN A 220 -30.62 -3.27 -19.82
C ASN A 220 -31.74 -4.22 -19.33
N TRP A 221 -32.06 -4.24 -18.04
CA TRP A 221 -33.23 -4.95 -17.49
C TRP A 221 -34.56 -4.19 -17.60
N ALA A 222 -34.57 -2.96 -18.11
CA ALA A 222 -35.79 -2.20 -18.34
C ALA A 222 -36.77 -2.96 -19.26
N ILE A 223 -38.04 -3.00 -18.86
CA ILE A 223 -39.12 -3.74 -19.53
C ILE A 223 -39.45 -3.09 -20.88
N ASN A 224 -39.25 -1.77 -21.01
CA ASN A 224 -39.60 -1.00 -22.20
C ASN A 224 -38.74 0.26 -22.38
N ASN A 225 -38.79 0.83 -23.60
CA ASN A 225 -38.07 2.02 -24.03
C ASN A 225 -38.18 3.21 -23.05
N ASN A 226 -39.39 3.45 -22.52
CA ASN A 226 -39.66 4.58 -21.62
C ASN A 226 -39.08 4.38 -20.22
N GLU A 227 -38.95 3.14 -19.77
CA GLU A 227 -38.27 2.80 -18.51
C GLU A 227 -36.75 2.95 -18.65
N ALA A 228 -36.15 2.39 -19.71
CA ALA A 228 -34.72 2.55 -19.99
C ALA A 228 -34.32 4.03 -20.09
N ARG A 229 -35.12 4.82 -20.83
CA ARG A 229 -34.96 6.27 -20.97
C ARG A 229 -35.07 7.01 -19.63
N LYS A 230 -36.02 6.64 -18.75
CA LYS A 230 -36.12 7.17 -17.37
C LYS A 230 -34.89 6.83 -16.52
N ILE A 231 -34.36 5.61 -16.61
CA ILE A 231 -33.18 5.18 -15.85
C ILE A 231 -31.93 5.93 -16.32
N ILE A 232 -31.71 6.08 -17.63
CA ILE A 232 -30.60 6.91 -18.14
C ILE A 232 -30.78 8.37 -17.71
N ASN A 233 -31.99 8.93 -17.85
CA ASN A 233 -32.29 10.30 -17.42
C ASN A 233 -32.19 10.53 -15.90
N LYS A 234 -32.09 9.47 -15.10
CA LYS A 234 -31.82 9.55 -13.65
C LYS A 234 -30.40 10.04 -13.39
N TYR A 235 -29.44 9.71 -14.26
CA TYR A 235 -28.00 10.01 -14.08
C TYR A 235 -27.45 11.02 -15.11
N PHE A 236 -28.05 11.11 -16.30
CA PHE A 236 -27.63 11.94 -17.43
C PHE A 236 -28.74 12.87 -17.89
N ASN A 237 -28.41 13.99 -18.55
CA ASN A 237 -29.39 15.00 -19.01
C ASN A 237 -30.16 14.61 -20.29
N LEU A 238 -30.63 13.37 -20.40
CA LEU A 238 -31.22 12.81 -21.62
C LEU A 238 -32.53 13.50 -22.05
N GLU A 239 -33.45 13.75 -21.11
CA GLU A 239 -34.74 14.41 -21.41
C GLU A 239 -34.56 15.90 -21.75
N GLU A 240 -33.52 16.54 -21.19
CA GLU A 240 -33.13 17.92 -21.49
C GLU A 240 -32.76 18.05 -22.97
N ILE A 241 -31.89 17.15 -23.46
CA ILE A 241 -31.45 17.11 -24.86
C ILE A 241 -32.59 16.68 -25.80
N ILE A 242 -33.43 15.71 -25.42
CA ILE A 242 -34.55 15.30 -26.27
C ILE A 242 -35.62 16.41 -26.34
N ALA A 243 -35.84 17.18 -25.27
CA ALA A 243 -36.69 18.36 -25.31
C ALA A 243 -36.10 19.45 -26.22
N GLU A 244 -34.79 19.72 -26.19
CA GLU A 244 -34.14 20.62 -27.17
C GLU A 244 -34.34 20.16 -28.62
N ILE A 245 -34.24 18.86 -28.89
CA ILE A 245 -34.41 18.28 -30.23
C ILE A 245 -35.84 18.47 -30.74
N LEU A 246 -36.83 18.12 -29.92
CA LEU A 246 -38.25 18.13 -30.33
C LEU A 246 -38.87 19.54 -30.34
N ASN A 247 -38.34 20.47 -29.54
CA ASN A 247 -38.81 21.86 -29.51
C ASN A 247 -38.15 22.77 -30.58
N ASN A 248 -37.28 22.24 -31.44
CA ASN A 248 -36.74 23.01 -32.56
C ASN A 248 -37.86 23.33 -33.58
N LYS A 249 -38.05 24.62 -33.88
CA LYS A 249 -39.05 25.13 -34.83
C LYS A 249 -38.84 24.61 -36.25
N GLU A 250 -37.59 24.39 -36.66
CA GLU A 250 -37.23 23.84 -37.98
C GLU A 250 -37.85 22.44 -38.20
N PHE A 251 -37.96 21.66 -37.13
CA PHE A 251 -38.51 20.31 -37.13
C PHE A 251 -39.98 20.24 -36.65
N SER A 252 -40.64 21.39 -36.60
CA SER A 252 -42.04 21.56 -36.17
C SER A 252 -42.92 22.08 -37.31
N TYR A 253 -44.24 21.98 -37.15
CA TYR A 253 -45.25 22.45 -38.10
C TYR A 253 -46.39 23.15 -37.35
N LEU A 254 -47.07 24.07 -38.01
CA LEU A 254 -48.30 24.68 -37.50
C LEU A 254 -49.50 23.76 -37.77
N ASP A 255 -50.31 23.50 -36.73
CA ASP A 255 -51.63 22.89 -36.91
C ASP A 255 -52.70 23.94 -37.27
N GLU A 256 -53.93 23.47 -37.48
CA GLU A 256 -55.08 24.30 -37.85
C GLU A 256 -55.56 25.23 -36.71
N SER A 257 -55.07 25.01 -35.48
CA SER A 257 -55.31 25.90 -34.32
C SER A 257 -54.20 26.95 -34.16
N GLY A 258 -53.20 26.99 -35.04
CA GLY A 258 -52.04 27.87 -34.92
C GLY A 258 -50.97 27.40 -33.94
N ILE A 259 -51.04 26.15 -33.46
CA ILE A 259 -50.13 25.60 -32.46
C ILE A 259 -48.96 24.88 -33.13
N TRP A 260 -47.74 25.13 -32.65
CA TRP A 260 -46.55 24.43 -33.09
C TRP A 260 -46.50 23.00 -32.54
N ASN A 261 -46.52 22.03 -33.45
CA ASN A 261 -46.43 20.60 -33.16
C ASN A 261 -45.15 20.02 -33.78
N PRO A 262 -44.45 19.06 -33.14
CA PRO A 262 -43.28 18.44 -33.73
C PRO A 262 -43.66 17.54 -34.93
N ARG A 263 -42.92 17.63 -36.05
CA ARG A 263 -43.10 16.74 -37.22
C ARG A 263 -42.61 15.31 -36.93
N TYR A 264 -41.72 15.15 -35.96
CA TYR A 264 -41.00 13.92 -35.68
C TYR A 264 -41.14 13.48 -34.21
N GLN A 265 -40.77 12.23 -33.96
CA GLN A 265 -40.55 11.67 -32.63
C GLN A 265 -39.21 10.92 -32.60
N ILE A 266 -38.64 10.78 -31.39
CA ILE A 266 -37.42 10.03 -31.13
C ILE A 266 -37.62 9.08 -29.95
N GLU A 267 -37.25 7.82 -30.15
CA GLU A 267 -37.32 6.76 -29.14
C GLU A 267 -35.98 6.03 -29.01
N LEU A 268 -35.60 5.75 -27.75
CA LEU A 268 -34.50 4.84 -27.42
C LEU A 268 -34.94 3.39 -27.66
N VAL A 269 -34.08 2.57 -28.27
CA VAL A 269 -34.34 1.15 -28.55
C VAL A 269 -33.14 0.28 -28.19
N ARG A 270 -33.40 -1.02 -28.00
CA ARG A 270 -32.35 -2.04 -27.89
C ARG A 270 -31.57 -2.11 -29.20
N ASP A 271 -30.25 -2.24 -29.13
CA ASP A 271 -29.41 -2.41 -30.31
C ASP A 271 -29.69 -3.77 -31.00
N GLN A 272 -29.38 -3.87 -32.29
CA GLN A 272 -29.64 -5.08 -33.09
C GLN A 272 -28.36 -5.71 -33.66
N ILE A 273 -27.19 -5.09 -33.41
CA ILE A 273 -25.89 -5.44 -33.97
C ILE A 273 -24.91 -5.84 -32.86
N LEU A 274 -24.93 -5.13 -31.73
CA LEU A 274 -24.03 -5.32 -30.58
C LEU A 274 -24.66 -6.12 -29.41
N GLY A 275 -25.84 -6.71 -29.63
CA GLY A 275 -26.65 -7.37 -28.59
C GLY A 275 -27.93 -6.59 -28.30
N GLN A 276 -28.99 -7.27 -27.84
CA GLN A 276 -30.32 -6.68 -27.62
C GLN A 276 -30.42 -5.84 -26.33
N ASP A 277 -29.41 -5.01 -26.07
CA ASP A 277 -29.29 -4.15 -24.90
C ASP A 277 -29.62 -2.69 -25.24
N PHE A 278 -30.16 -1.94 -24.28
CA PHE A 278 -30.42 -0.51 -24.43
C PHE A 278 -29.13 0.32 -24.34
N LEU A 279 -28.19 -0.13 -23.50
CA LEU A 279 -26.84 0.37 -23.34
C LEU A 279 -25.87 -0.76 -23.72
N ALA A 280 -25.52 -0.84 -25.00
CA ALA A 280 -24.69 -1.91 -25.54
C ALA A 280 -23.20 -1.61 -25.36
N LYS A 281 -22.40 -2.64 -25.05
CA LYS A 281 -20.93 -2.53 -24.98
C LYS A 281 -20.33 -2.47 -26.38
N THR A 282 -19.37 -1.57 -26.59
CA THR A 282 -18.56 -1.55 -27.82
C THR A 282 -17.28 -2.38 -27.63
N GLY A 283 -16.50 -2.55 -28.71
CA GLY A 283 -15.16 -3.14 -28.63
C GLY A 283 -14.11 -2.27 -27.93
N GLN A 284 -14.44 -1.01 -27.56
CA GLN A 284 -13.55 -0.11 -26.83
C GLN A 284 -13.93 -0.06 -25.34
N LYS A 285 -12.94 -0.27 -24.46
CA LYS A 285 -13.16 -0.35 -23.01
C LYS A 285 -13.75 0.95 -22.46
N GLY A 286 -14.91 0.84 -21.80
CA GLY A 286 -15.63 1.96 -21.20
C GLY A 286 -16.44 2.81 -22.18
N ILE A 287 -16.38 2.53 -23.49
CA ILE A 287 -17.24 3.15 -24.50
C ILE A 287 -18.48 2.28 -24.72
N TYR A 288 -19.65 2.88 -24.50
CA TYR A 288 -20.95 2.23 -24.68
C TYR A 288 -21.77 2.93 -25.76
N LYS A 289 -22.72 2.21 -26.36
CA LYS A 289 -23.60 2.72 -27.40
C LYS A 289 -25.05 2.79 -26.91
N LEU A 290 -25.72 3.92 -27.16
CA LEU A 290 -27.18 4.00 -27.14
C LEU A 290 -27.69 4.08 -28.58
N THR A 291 -28.74 3.32 -28.89
CA THR A 291 -29.36 3.31 -30.22
C THR A 291 -30.78 3.85 -30.15
N PHE A 292 -31.11 4.71 -31.11
CA PHE A 292 -32.38 5.41 -31.21
C PHE A 292 -33.01 5.16 -32.59
N TYR A 293 -34.31 5.42 -32.71
CA TYR A 293 -34.90 5.70 -34.01
C TYR A 293 -35.66 7.02 -34.03
N ALA A 294 -35.57 7.69 -35.18
CA ALA A 294 -36.45 8.77 -35.57
C ALA A 294 -37.62 8.22 -36.39
N ALA A 295 -38.82 8.78 -36.18
CA ALA A 295 -40.01 8.54 -37.00
C ALA A 295 -40.83 9.82 -37.10
N PHE A 296 -41.81 9.87 -38.01
CA PHE A 296 -42.79 10.96 -38.02
C PHE A 296 -43.69 10.89 -36.78
N SER A 297 -44.10 12.05 -36.23
CA SER A 297 -45.02 12.08 -35.08
C SER A 297 -46.41 11.57 -35.49
N PRO A 298 -47.21 10.98 -34.60
CA PRO A 298 -48.51 10.38 -34.98
C PRO A 298 -49.52 11.39 -35.54
N ASN A 299 -49.37 12.68 -35.22
CA ASN A 299 -50.21 13.75 -35.77
C ASN A 299 -49.69 14.21 -37.14
N PHE A 300 -48.36 14.32 -37.33
CA PHE A 300 -47.78 14.64 -38.63
C PHE A 300 -47.99 13.51 -39.64
N ALA A 301 -47.83 12.24 -39.24
CA ALA A 301 -48.08 11.06 -40.05
C ALA A 301 -49.53 10.94 -40.56
N LYS A 302 -50.50 11.54 -39.86
CA LYS A 302 -51.89 11.72 -40.35
C LYS A 302 -51.99 12.85 -41.39
N LYS A 303 -51.29 13.97 -41.17
CA LYS A 303 -51.24 15.10 -42.12
C LYS A 303 -50.56 14.70 -43.45
N ILE A 304 -49.56 13.81 -43.40
CA ILE A 304 -48.88 13.22 -44.56
C ILE A 304 -49.45 11.85 -44.97
N ALA A 305 -50.72 11.55 -44.67
CA ALA A 305 -51.28 10.20 -44.82
C ALA A 305 -51.28 9.61 -46.26
N ALA A 306 -51.05 10.42 -47.29
CA ALA A 306 -50.86 9.95 -48.67
C ALA A 306 -49.43 9.45 -48.96
N ASP A 307 -48.43 9.84 -48.16
CA ASP A 307 -47.04 9.43 -48.34
C ASP A 307 -46.84 7.96 -47.94
N LEU A 308 -46.15 7.20 -48.78
CA LEU A 308 -45.75 5.82 -48.53
C LEU A 308 -44.74 5.73 -47.36
N ASN A 309 -43.97 6.79 -47.11
CA ASN A 309 -42.92 6.85 -46.09
C ASN A 309 -43.42 7.27 -44.70
N LYS A 310 -44.72 7.57 -44.53
CA LYS A 310 -45.30 8.06 -43.26
C LYS A 310 -45.07 7.17 -42.02
N SER A 311 -44.75 5.90 -42.22
CA SER A 311 -44.44 4.90 -41.17
C SER A 311 -42.95 4.53 -41.09
N SER A 312 -42.08 5.19 -41.86
CA SER A 312 -40.64 4.93 -41.89
C SER A 312 -39.96 5.22 -40.55
N LYS A 313 -38.98 4.38 -40.19
CA LYS A 313 -38.12 4.53 -39.00
C LYS A 313 -36.66 4.59 -39.42
N PHE A 314 -35.97 5.68 -39.05
CA PHE A 314 -34.54 5.84 -39.31
C PHE A 314 -33.76 5.54 -38.02
N HIS A 315 -32.95 4.49 -38.02
CA HIS A 315 -32.15 4.09 -36.86
C HIS A 315 -30.78 4.77 -36.88
N PHE A 316 -30.33 5.26 -35.72
CA PHE A 316 -29.00 5.84 -35.52
C PHE A 316 -28.54 5.55 -34.09
N GLY A 317 -27.27 5.78 -33.76
CA GLY A 317 -26.76 5.55 -32.41
C GLY A 317 -25.53 6.38 -32.09
N ILE A 318 -25.42 6.74 -30.82
CA ILE A 318 -24.33 7.54 -30.26
C ILE A 318 -23.40 6.64 -29.45
N ASN A 319 -22.12 7.01 -29.40
CA ASN A 319 -21.16 6.43 -28.46
C ASN A 319 -21.00 7.38 -27.26
N ILE A 320 -20.91 6.83 -26.05
CA ILE A 320 -20.71 7.56 -24.81
C ILE A 320 -19.49 6.98 -24.11
N ASP A 321 -18.56 7.85 -23.69
CA ASP A 321 -17.48 7.46 -22.80
C ASP A 321 -17.95 7.46 -21.34
N LEU A 322 -17.93 6.31 -20.69
CA LEU A 322 -18.27 6.14 -19.28
C LEU A 322 -17.03 5.94 -18.39
N ASN A 323 -15.81 6.00 -18.96
CA ASN A 323 -14.57 5.89 -18.20
C ASN A 323 -14.49 6.99 -17.12
N ASN A 324 -14.11 6.60 -15.90
CA ASN A 324 -13.96 7.50 -14.76
C ASN A 324 -15.23 8.28 -14.33
N LEU A 325 -16.42 8.01 -14.88
CA LEU A 325 -17.67 8.68 -14.48
C LEU A 325 -18.36 8.06 -13.26
N PHE A 326 -18.24 6.74 -13.07
CA PHE A 326 -18.97 5.98 -12.05
C PHE A 326 -18.19 5.81 -10.73
N LEU A 327 -18.78 5.14 -9.75
CA LEU A 327 -18.12 4.80 -8.48
C LEU A 327 -16.88 3.91 -8.72
N ASP A 328 -15.75 4.36 -8.19
CA ASP A 328 -14.47 3.66 -8.19
C ASP A 328 -13.67 4.04 -6.93
N LYS A 329 -12.48 3.45 -6.72
CA LYS A 329 -11.68 3.68 -5.49
C LYS A 329 -11.26 5.15 -5.29
N THR A 330 -11.15 5.96 -6.34
CA THR A 330 -10.81 7.39 -6.25
C THR A 330 -11.91 8.22 -5.59
N VAL A 331 -13.13 7.68 -5.40
CA VAL A 331 -14.21 8.38 -4.68
C VAL A 331 -13.74 8.87 -3.30
N ALA A 332 -12.94 8.06 -2.60
CA ALA A 332 -12.43 8.39 -1.27
C ALA A 332 -11.39 9.53 -1.28
N GLU A 333 -10.70 9.78 -2.40
CA GLU A 333 -9.77 10.92 -2.54
C GLU A 333 -10.49 12.25 -2.32
N ASN A 334 -11.76 12.32 -2.76
CA ASN A 334 -12.67 13.46 -2.67
C ASN A 334 -13.29 13.65 -1.26
N ILE A 335 -12.86 12.85 -0.27
CA ILE A 335 -13.33 12.92 1.11
C ILE A 335 -12.13 13.21 2.03
N LYS A 336 -12.33 14.11 3.00
CA LYS A 336 -11.30 14.56 3.94
C LYS A 336 -11.84 14.53 5.36
N ILE A 337 -10.96 14.41 6.35
CA ILE A 337 -11.27 14.77 7.73
C ILE A 337 -10.54 16.08 8.03
N THR A 338 -11.25 17.07 8.56
CA THR A 338 -10.65 18.33 9.01
C THR A 338 -10.20 18.26 10.46
N GLU A 339 -9.09 18.94 10.75
CA GLU A 339 -8.58 19.10 12.12
C GLU A 339 -9.63 19.76 13.02
N PHE A 340 -9.60 19.44 14.31
CA PHE A 340 -10.53 19.99 15.29
C PHE A 340 -10.27 21.49 15.53
N SER A 341 -11.33 22.30 15.57
CA SER A 341 -11.28 23.69 16.03
C SER A 341 -11.61 23.78 17.53
N GLU A 342 -11.40 24.94 18.16
CA GLU A 342 -11.75 25.14 19.60
C GLU A 342 -13.19 24.73 19.94
N ASP A 343 -14.13 25.00 19.05
CA ASP A 343 -15.54 24.65 19.20
C ASP A 343 -15.81 23.13 19.18
N ASP A 344 -14.89 22.31 18.65
CA ASP A 344 -15.05 20.85 18.66
C ASP A 344 -14.72 20.22 20.02
N TYR A 345 -13.97 20.92 20.87
CA TYR A 345 -13.57 20.48 22.20
C TYR A 345 -14.59 20.85 23.29
N TYR A 346 -14.54 20.19 24.44
CA TYR A 346 -15.35 20.60 25.60
C TYR A 346 -14.90 21.96 26.14
N PRO A 347 -15.80 22.88 26.54
CA PRO A 347 -15.40 24.22 27.00
C PRO A 347 -14.58 24.16 28.28
N GLN A 348 -13.49 24.93 28.35
CA GLN A 348 -12.65 25.00 29.54
C GLN A 348 -13.40 25.65 30.71
N ILE A 349 -13.59 24.92 31.80
CA ILE A 349 -14.11 25.44 33.06
C ILE A 349 -12.94 26.03 33.89
N ASN A 350 -13.15 27.18 34.54
CA ASN A 350 -12.11 27.91 35.27
C ASN A 350 -11.46 27.04 36.36
N PHE A 351 -10.18 26.68 36.15
CA PHE A 351 -9.42 25.76 36.98
C PHE A 351 -8.15 26.41 37.56
N GLU A 352 -8.25 27.64 38.08
CA GLU A 352 -7.16 28.45 38.66
C GLU A 352 -6.48 27.86 39.92
N LYS A 353 -6.60 26.56 40.19
CA LYS A 353 -6.08 25.92 41.41
C LYS A 353 -5.33 24.58 41.27
N ASN A 354 -5.42 23.87 40.13
CA ASN A 354 -4.75 22.56 39.99
C ASN A 354 -3.71 22.54 38.86
N LEU A 355 -2.52 23.07 39.13
CA LEU A 355 -1.32 22.85 38.29
C LEU A 355 -0.96 21.36 38.17
N GLU A 356 -1.36 20.53 39.15
CA GLU A 356 -1.17 19.07 39.12
C GLU A 356 -2.02 18.35 38.04
N ALA A 357 -3.00 19.03 37.45
CA ALA A 357 -3.93 18.45 36.48
C ALA A 357 -3.51 18.62 35.00
N GLU A 358 -2.39 19.27 34.69
CA GLU A 358 -1.92 19.42 33.32
C GLU A 358 -1.48 18.08 32.71
N ILE A 359 -2.29 17.52 31.81
CA ILE A 359 -1.93 16.37 30.95
C ILE A 359 -1.44 16.90 29.61
N ASN A 360 -0.28 16.41 29.18
CA ASN A 360 0.28 16.65 27.85
C ASN A 360 0.24 15.39 26.96
N GLY A 361 0.74 15.48 25.72
CA GLY A 361 0.78 14.35 24.79
C GLY A 361 1.58 13.15 25.29
N TRP A 362 2.67 13.39 26.02
CA TRP A 362 3.50 12.34 26.60
C TRP A 362 2.74 11.57 27.70
N ASP A 363 2.09 12.26 28.63
CA ASP A 363 1.25 11.63 29.67
C ASP A 363 0.16 10.74 29.05
N PHE A 364 -0.55 11.28 28.05
CA PHE A 364 -1.58 10.55 27.30
C PHE A 364 -1.03 9.29 26.64
N LEU A 365 0.07 9.40 25.88
CA LEU A 365 0.63 8.28 25.14
C LEU A 365 1.27 7.23 26.06
N ASN A 366 1.96 7.66 27.12
CA ASN A 366 2.55 6.77 28.11
C ASN A 366 1.47 6.00 28.89
N TYR A 367 0.36 6.63 29.26
CA TYR A 367 -0.78 5.91 29.83
C TYR A 367 -1.36 4.90 28.83
N TYR A 368 -1.72 5.37 27.63
CA TYR A 368 -2.38 4.58 26.60
C TYR A 368 -1.57 3.35 26.15
N ASN A 369 -0.26 3.50 25.94
CA ASN A 369 0.60 2.41 25.49
C ASN A 369 1.04 1.45 26.61
N ASN A 370 0.80 1.76 27.89
CA ASN A 370 1.02 0.82 29.01
C ASN A 370 -0.27 0.13 29.49
N GLN A 371 -1.39 0.28 28.78
CA GLN A 371 -2.60 -0.53 28.98
C GLN A 371 -2.50 -1.87 28.25
N ILE A 372 -3.12 -2.90 28.83
CA ILE A 372 -3.20 -4.25 28.26
C ILE A 372 -4.57 -4.47 27.60
N PHE A 373 -4.58 -5.03 26.39
CA PHE A 373 -5.79 -5.28 25.58
C PHE A 373 -5.79 -6.71 25.03
N ALA A 374 -6.93 -7.41 25.15
CA ALA A 374 -7.09 -8.77 24.64
C ALA A 374 -7.34 -8.81 23.12
N THR A 375 -7.92 -7.73 22.54
CA THR A 375 -8.19 -7.60 21.10
C THR A 375 -7.90 -6.20 20.54
N GLN A 376 -7.62 -6.11 19.24
CA GLN A 376 -7.46 -4.81 18.56
C GLN A 376 -8.70 -3.92 18.67
N ASN A 377 -9.91 -4.50 18.66
CA ASN A 377 -11.17 -3.75 18.78
C ASN A 377 -11.31 -3.10 20.16
N GLU A 378 -10.94 -3.82 21.23
CA GLU A 378 -10.93 -3.30 22.59
C GLU A 378 -9.96 -2.10 22.73
N ARG A 379 -8.75 -2.23 22.15
CA ARG A 379 -7.76 -1.15 22.09
C ARG A 379 -8.29 0.07 21.32
N GLU A 380 -8.95 -0.16 20.20
CA GLU A 380 -9.54 0.88 19.37
C GLU A 380 -10.68 1.61 20.09
N ASP A 381 -11.58 0.88 20.76
CA ASP A 381 -12.70 1.47 21.47
C ASP A 381 -12.27 2.17 22.77
N PHE A 382 -11.19 1.71 23.42
CA PHE A 382 -10.54 2.46 24.50
C PHE A 382 -10.00 3.80 24.01
N LEU A 383 -9.30 3.82 22.86
CA LEU A 383 -8.82 5.06 22.24
C LEU A 383 -9.98 6.01 21.88
N LYS A 384 -11.07 5.50 21.29
CA LYS A 384 -12.29 6.29 21.02
C LYS A 384 -12.88 6.88 22.30
N LYS A 385 -12.96 6.11 23.39
CA LYS A 385 -13.45 6.57 24.70
C LYS A 385 -12.56 7.65 25.32
N LEU A 386 -11.23 7.58 25.14
CA LEU A 386 -10.31 8.64 25.57
C LEU A 386 -10.54 9.94 24.76
N ILE A 387 -10.61 9.86 23.43
CA ILE A 387 -10.86 11.02 22.55
C ILE A 387 -12.20 11.68 22.88
N ALA A 388 -13.25 10.88 23.12
CA ALA A 388 -14.59 11.38 23.46
C ALA A 388 -14.68 12.10 24.83
N LYS A 389 -13.67 11.96 25.70
CA LYS A 389 -13.55 12.76 26.94
C LYS A 389 -12.83 14.10 26.73
N ILE A 390 -12.37 14.39 25.52
CA ILE A 390 -11.62 15.60 25.15
C ILE A 390 -12.39 16.43 24.12
N VAL A 391 -12.96 15.74 23.13
CA VAL A 391 -13.64 16.30 21.97
C VAL A 391 -15.13 15.98 22.02
N ARG A 392 -15.99 17.02 21.98
CA ARG A 392 -17.46 16.87 21.93
C ARG A 392 -17.98 16.57 20.53
N THR A 393 -17.24 16.93 19.49
CA THR A 393 -17.54 16.59 18.08
C THR A 393 -17.00 15.20 17.72
N PRO A 394 -17.83 14.21 17.35
CA PRO A 394 -17.35 12.93 16.85
C PRO A 394 -16.58 13.11 15.54
N LEU A 395 -15.48 12.36 15.35
CA LEU A 395 -14.65 12.38 14.13
C LEU A 395 -15.46 12.31 12.81
N LEU A 396 -16.58 11.57 12.81
CA LEU A 396 -17.46 11.43 11.65
C LEU A 396 -18.09 12.77 11.19
N LYS A 397 -18.28 13.73 12.11
CA LYS A 397 -18.79 15.08 11.78
C LYS A 397 -17.73 16.01 11.21
N LYS A 398 -16.44 15.64 11.29
CA LYS A 398 -15.32 16.35 10.66
C LYS A 398 -15.06 15.87 9.23
N VAL A 399 -15.90 14.98 8.71
CA VAL A 399 -15.80 14.48 7.35
C VAL A 399 -16.38 15.51 6.38
N GLU A 400 -15.56 15.99 5.46
CA GLU A 400 -15.90 16.98 4.44
C GLU A 400 -15.70 16.42 3.03
N PHE A 401 -16.47 16.94 2.08
CA PHE A 401 -16.43 16.56 0.67
C PHE A 401 -15.76 17.65 -0.17
N GLU A 402 -14.67 17.30 -0.83
CA GLU A 402 -13.89 18.17 -1.70
C GLU A 402 -14.04 17.75 -3.18
N ASN A 403 -13.46 18.52 -4.11
CA ASN A 403 -13.29 18.13 -5.51
C ASN A 403 -14.59 17.61 -6.17
N LYS A 404 -14.61 16.35 -6.63
CA LYS A 404 -15.75 15.75 -7.34
C LYS A 404 -16.97 15.48 -6.44
N LEU A 405 -16.86 15.65 -5.12
CA LEU A 405 -17.98 15.58 -4.18
C LEU A 405 -18.31 16.93 -3.51
N SER A 406 -17.60 18.01 -3.86
CA SER A 406 -17.88 19.35 -3.34
C SER A 406 -19.34 19.77 -3.58
N GLY A 407 -19.99 20.31 -2.55
CA GLY A 407 -21.41 20.72 -2.57
C GLY A 407 -22.43 19.58 -2.60
N VAL A 408 -22.02 18.32 -2.40
CA VAL A 408 -22.93 17.18 -2.20
C VAL A 408 -23.47 17.18 -0.77
N ASP A 409 -24.79 17.09 -0.63
CA ASP A 409 -25.44 16.93 0.68
C ASP A 409 -25.11 15.56 1.33
N TYR A 410 -24.77 15.57 2.61
CA TYR A 410 -24.34 14.37 3.34
C TYR A 410 -25.46 13.33 3.49
N ALA A 411 -26.71 13.76 3.72
CA ALA A 411 -27.85 12.86 3.83
C ALA A 411 -28.26 12.25 2.47
N LYS A 412 -27.94 12.90 1.35
CA LYS A 412 -28.03 12.34 0.00
C LYS A 412 -26.89 11.36 -0.28
N PHE A 413 -25.65 11.65 0.11
CA PHE A 413 -24.52 10.74 -0.04
C PHE A 413 -24.77 9.39 0.67
N LEU A 414 -25.25 9.44 1.92
CA LEU A 414 -25.53 8.27 2.75
C LEU A 414 -26.59 7.30 2.20
N LYS A 415 -27.35 7.69 1.16
CA LYS A 415 -28.30 6.79 0.47
C LYS A 415 -27.61 5.73 -0.39
N TYR A 416 -26.38 6.00 -0.82
CA TYR A 416 -25.59 5.13 -1.71
C TYR A 416 -24.40 4.51 -0.99
N LEU A 417 -23.70 5.34 -0.19
CA LEU A 417 -22.47 4.97 0.49
C LEU A 417 -22.55 5.25 1.99
N LYS A 418 -22.41 4.21 2.81
CA LYS A 418 -22.13 4.33 4.25
C LYS A 418 -20.67 4.73 4.43
N LEU A 419 -20.40 5.49 5.49
CA LEU A 419 -19.07 5.98 5.83
C LEU A 419 -18.76 5.63 7.28
N ASP A 420 -17.78 4.75 7.48
CA ASP A 420 -17.27 4.35 8.79
C ASP A 420 -15.89 4.99 9.03
N ILE A 421 -15.51 5.11 10.29
CA ILE A 421 -14.14 5.45 10.71
C ILE A 421 -13.60 4.32 11.58
N LYS A 422 -12.49 3.70 11.15
CA LYS A 422 -11.70 2.77 11.95
C LYS A 422 -10.40 3.46 12.38
N LEU A 423 -10.04 3.42 13.66
CA LEU A 423 -8.74 3.95 14.11
C LEU A 423 -7.65 2.88 13.97
N ASP A 424 -6.45 3.28 13.55
CA ASP A 424 -5.26 2.46 13.75
C ASP A 424 -4.72 2.71 15.16
N ALA A 425 -5.36 2.02 16.11
CA ALA A 425 -5.08 2.12 17.53
C ALA A 425 -3.63 1.74 17.90
N ASN A 426 -2.90 1.04 17.01
CA ASN A 426 -1.50 0.70 17.23
C ASN A 426 -0.52 1.81 16.82
N SER A 427 -0.93 2.75 15.96
CA SER A 427 -0.06 3.78 15.36
C SER A 427 -0.17 5.17 16.01
N THR A 428 -0.90 5.30 17.13
CA THR A 428 -1.04 6.57 17.87
C THR A 428 0.32 7.03 18.39
N LYS A 429 0.69 8.29 18.12
CA LYS A 429 2.01 8.86 18.43
C LYS A 429 1.88 10.28 18.99
N LEU A 430 2.99 10.90 19.34
CA LEU A 430 3.10 12.32 19.60
C LEU A 430 3.26 13.10 18.29
N ALA A 431 2.85 14.36 18.31
CA ALA A 431 3.24 15.38 17.36
C ALA A 431 3.57 16.69 18.11
N PHE A 432 4.33 17.56 17.46
CA PHE A 432 4.56 18.93 17.90
C PHE A 432 3.69 19.87 17.07
N LYS A 433 2.80 20.62 17.72
CA LYS A 433 1.85 21.55 17.09
C LYS A 433 1.65 22.73 18.05
N ASN A 434 1.57 23.95 17.55
CA ASN A 434 1.29 25.15 18.37
C ASN A 434 2.23 25.32 19.59
N ASN A 435 3.51 24.95 19.44
CA ASN A 435 4.54 24.91 20.49
C ASN A 435 4.28 23.93 21.66
N GLN A 436 3.37 22.96 21.47
CA GLN A 436 2.96 21.96 22.46
C GLN A 436 3.17 20.52 21.95
N ILE A 437 3.29 19.59 22.89
CA ILE A 437 3.34 18.14 22.63
C ILE A 437 1.92 17.59 22.76
N VAL A 438 1.40 17.06 21.64
CA VAL A 438 -0.01 16.68 21.48
C VAL A 438 -0.12 15.27 20.91
N ALA A 439 -1.24 14.59 21.15
CA ALA A 439 -1.45 13.24 20.66
C ALA A 439 -1.89 13.28 19.19
N LYS A 440 -1.29 12.45 18.35
CA LYS A 440 -1.65 12.27 16.94
C LYS A 440 -2.15 10.86 16.71
N ILE A 441 -3.44 10.75 16.39
CA ILE A 441 -4.10 9.48 16.07
C ILE A 441 -4.10 9.26 14.56
N PHE A 442 -4.22 8.00 14.15
CA PHE A 442 -4.26 7.57 12.76
C PHE A 442 -5.46 6.65 12.54
N GLY A 443 -5.91 6.52 11.30
CA GLY A 443 -7.02 5.64 10.97
C GLY A 443 -7.37 5.60 9.49
N LYS A 444 -8.51 4.96 9.20
CA LYS A 444 -9.10 4.86 7.87
C LYS A 444 -10.54 5.37 7.87
N ILE A 445 -10.85 6.20 6.88
CA ILE A 445 -12.20 6.36 6.36
C ILE A 445 -12.49 5.11 5.53
N ILE A 446 -13.58 4.41 5.83
CA ILE A 446 -14.02 3.21 5.08
C ILE A 446 -15.37 3.53 4.45
N LEU A 447 -15.46 3.38 3.13
CA LEU A 447 -16.71 3.54 2.40
C LEU A 447 -17.31 2.17 2.07
N ARG A 448 -18.61 2.01 2.32
CA ARG A 448 -19.36 0.78 2.01
C ARG A 448 -20.58 1.06 1.14
N ASN A 449 -20.91 0.14 0.24
CA ASN A 449 -22.20 0.18 -0.46
C ASN A 449 -23.36 -0.26 0.46
N ALA A 450 -24.59 -0.24 -0.08
CA ALA A 450 -25.78 -0.73 0.62
C ALA A 450 -25.61 -2.17 1.15
N GLU A 451 -24.96 -3.05 0.37
CA GLU A 451 -24.62 -4.45 0.68
C GLU A 451 -23.50 -4.61 1.73
N ASN A 452 -23.02 -3.51 2.33
CA ASN A 452 -21.97 -3.45 3.36
C ASN A 452 -20.55 -3.84 2.89
N GLN A 453 -20.35 -4.07 1.59
CA GLN A 453 -19.04 -4.32 0.98
C GLN A 453 -18.20 -3.04 1.00
N ILE A 454 -16.90 -3.14 1.33
CA ILE A 454 -15.96 -2.01 1.25
C ILE A 454 -15.71 -1.68 -0.22
N VAL A 455 -16.02 -0.45 -0.64
CA VAL A 455 -15.78 0.03 -2.02
C VAL A 455 -14.48 0.83 -2.13
N ALA A 456 -14.09 1.54 -1.07
CA ALA A 456 -12.86 2.32 -1.00
C ALA A 456 -12.45 2.58 0.46
N GLU A 457 -11.17 2.88 0.67
CA GLU A 457 -10.61 3.32 1.95
C GLU A 457 -9.67 4.51 1.74
N LYS A 458 -9.57 5.42 2.71
CA LYS A 458 -8.56 6.49 2.74
C LYS A 458 -7.96 6.62 4.13
N ASN A 459 -6.64 6.55 4.22
CA ASN A 459 -5.91 6.79 5.46
C ASN A 459 -6.05 8.27 5.88
N PHE A 460 -6.14 8.53 7.18
CA PHE A 460 -6.09 9.86 7.76
C PHE A 460 -5.24 9.88 9.04
N SER A 461 -4.87 11.08 9.47
CA SER A 461 -4.34 11.34 10.81
C SER A 461 -4.98 12.61 11.36
N GLN A 462 -5.24 12.65 12.66
CA GLN A 462 -5.86 13.79 13.34
C GLN A 462 -5.01 14.14 14.57
N THR A 463 -4.82 15.43 14.83
CA THR A 463 -4.21 15.89 16.10
C THR A 463 -5.28 16.11 17.16
N ILE A 464 -5.00 15.65 18.39
CA ILE A 464 -5.81 15.87 19.59
C ILE A 464 -5.04 16.83 20.50
N GLU A 465 -5.45 18.09 20.48
CA GLU A 465 -4.94 19.17 21.32
C GLU A 465 -5.71 19.20 22.65
N HIS A 466 -5.37 20.13 23.55
CA HIS A 466 -6.11 20.37 24.80
C HIS A 466 -6.37 19.13 25.67
N LEU A 467 -5.34 18.29 25.82
CA LEU A 467 -5.42 17.05 26.59
C LEU A 467 -5.71 17.27 28.09
N ASN A 468 -5.45 18.48 28.59
CA ASN A 468 -5.89 18.95 29.91
C ASN A 468 -7.42 18.89 30.12
N ARG A 469 -8.24 18.91 29.05
CA ARG A 469 -9.70 18.75 29.13
C ARG A 469 -10.12 17.37 29.65
N LEU A 470 -9.22 16.36 29.64
CA LEU A 470 -9.43 15.09 30.38
C LEU A 470 -9.66 15.31 31.88
N GLY A 471 -8.92 16.22 32.51
CA GLY A 471 -9.01 16.50 33.96
C GLY A 471 -10.33 17.14 34.40
N GLN A 472 -11.06 17.72 33.46
CA GLN A 472 -12.38 18.32 33.72
C GLN A 472 -13.50 17.28 33.59
N ASN A 473 -13.31 16.27 32.73
CA ASN A 473 -14.32 15.27 32.39
C ASN A 473 -14.14 13.92 33.12
N ASP A 474 -12.94 13.58 33.60
CA ASP A 474 -12.67 12.37 34.40
C ASP A 474 -11.42 12.50 35.29
N ALA A 475 -11.61 12.90 36.54
CA ALA A 475 -10.52 13.12 37.50
C ALA A 475 -9.82 11.83 37.97
N GLU A 476 -10.53 10.69 38.05
CA GLU A 476 -9.91 9.42 38.43
C GLU A 476 -9.06 8.85 37.29
N LEU A 477 -9.45 9.07 36.02
CA LEU A 477 -8.60 8.78 34.87
C LEU A 477 -7.30 9.60 34.89
N VAL A 478 -7.35 10.89 35.25
CA VAL A 478 -6.13 11.72 35.37
C VAL A 478 -5.18 11.20 36.45
N LYS A 479 -5.73 10.77 37.58
CA LYS A 479 -4.99 10.11 38.66
C LYS A 479 -4.33 8.82 38.19
N GLN A 480 -5.01 7.98 37.40
CA GLN A 480 -4.43 6.78 36.76
C GLN A 480 -3.34 7.12 35.73
N ILE A 481 -3.54 8.16 34.91
CA ILE A 481 -2.57 8.67 33.94
C ILE A 481 -1.28 9.10 34.67
N LYS A 482 -1.38 9.94 35.70
CA LYS A 482 -0.23 10.43 36.48
C LYS A 482 0.41 9.35 37.37
N GLN A 483 -0.34 8.32 37.77
CA GLN A 483 0.22 7.12 38.43
C GLN A 483 1.02 6.23 37.47
N THR A 484 0.68 6.22 36.17
CA THR A 484 1.39 5.43 35.15
C THR A 484 2.73 6.07 34.82
N LYS A 485 3.78 5.66 35.53
CA LYS A 485 5.14 6.18 35.35
C LYS A 485 5.82 5.49 34.17
N PHE A 486 6.63 6.24 33.43
CA PHE A 486 7.62 5.64 32.54
C PHE A 486 8.79 5.14 33.40
N GLU A 487 8.82 3.84 33.64
CA GLU A 487 9.79 3.18 34.52
C GLU A 487 11.08 2.85 33.77
N PHE A 488 11.84 3.87 33.36
CA PHE A 488 13.22 3.70 32.89
C PHE A 488 14.19 4.25 33.92
N LYS A 489 14.96 3.35 34.52
CA LYS A 489 16.16 3.67 35.27
C LYS A 489 17.34 3.70 34.28
N PRO A 490 18.17 4.76 34.24
CA PRO A 490 19.45 4.68 33.56
C PRO A 490 20.28 3.56 34.19
N GLU A 491 20.88 2.69 33.36
CA GLU A 491 21.80 1.67 33.85
C GLU A 491 23.11 1.73 33.09
N THR A 492 24.20 1.58 33.83
CA THR A 492 25.56 1.49 33.30
C THR A 492 26.20 0.21 33.80
N ARG A 493 26.45 -0.73 32.88
CA ARG A 493 27.24 -1.93 33.19
C ARG A 493 28.73 -1.56 33.09
N LYS A 494 29.57 -2.07 33.99
CA LYS A 494 31.02 -1.82 34.00
C LYS A 494 31.74 -3.08 33.53
N LYS A 495 32.32 -3.05 32.32
CA LYS A 495 32.92 -4.21 31.63
C LYS A 495 34.36 -4.53 32.04
N ILE A 496 35.05 -3.61 32.72
CA ILE A 496 36.42 -3.79 33.23
C ILE A 496 36.42 -3.68 34.76
N ALA A 497 37.15 -4.55 35.47
CA ALA A 497 37.25 -4.42 36.94
C ALA A 497 38.05 -3.17 37.33
N ASN A 498 39.28 -3.08 36.81
CA ASN A 498 40.25 -2.03 37.08
C ASN A 498 40.13 -0.91 36.04
N GLN A 499 39.87 0.31 36.49
CA GLN A 499 39.82 1.50 35.64
C GLN A 499 41.19 2.16 35.62
N LYS A 500 41.72 2.51 34.43
CA LYS A 500 42.96 3.30 34.34
C LYS A 500 42.70 4.78 34.67
N GLY A 501 41.46 5.25 34.46
CA GLY A 501 41.01 6.63 34.63
C GLY A 501 41.48 7.57 33.52
N ALA A 502 40.70 8.60 33.21
CA ALA A 502 41.12 9.70 32.34
C ALA A 502 41.56 10.91 33.20
N PRO A 503 42.25 11.92 32.62
CA PRO A 503 42.55 13.16 33.32
C PRO A 503 41.28 13.90 33.78
N LYS A 504 41.27 14.35 35.03
CA LYS A 504 40.19 15.14 35.64
C LYS A 504 39.98 16.46 34.91
N SER A 505 41.08 17.05 34.45
CA SER A 505 41.14 18.27 33.64
C SER A 505 40.27 18.16 32.37
N GLU A 506 40.42 17.10 31.58
CA GLU A 506 39.63 16.85 30.36
C GLU A 506 38.15 16.61 30.67
N ILE A 507 37.83 15.81 31.70
CA ILE A 507 36.44 15.55 32.11
C ILE A 507 35.73 16.86 32.49
N LEU A 508 36.38 17.71 33.29
CA LEU A 508 35.84 19.01 33.69
C LEU A 508 35.69 19.97 32.50
N ALA A 509 36.63 19.95 31.54
CA ALA A 509 36.52 20.76 30.33
C ALA A 509 35.31 20.35 29.45
N LEU A 510 35.06 19.05 29.31
CA LEU A 510 33.91 18.55 28.55
C LEU A 510 32.57 18.84 29.24
N LEU A 511 32.51 18.74 30.57
CA LEU A 511 31.34 19.12 31.37
C LEU A 511 31.02 20.61 31.22
N ASN A 512 32.01 21.48 31.45
CA ASN A 512 31.82 22.93 31.35
C ASN A 512 31.45 23.39 29.92
N ALA A 513 31.89 22.65 28.90
CA ALA A 513 31.52 22.88 27.51
C ALA A 513 30.20 22.21 27.08
N ASN A 514 29.49 21.51 27.99
CA ASN A 514 28.31 20.68 27.71
C ASN A 514 28.50 19.63 26.59
N LYS A 515 29.75 19.17 26.37
CA LYS A 515 30.12 18.19 25.32
C LYS A 515 29.85 16.76 25.79
N PHE A 516 28.60 16.50 26.21
CA PHE A 516 28.20 15.27 26.90
C PHE A 516 28.38 14.01 26.06
N ASP A 517 28.19 14.08 24.74
CA ASP A 517 28.40 12.90 23.86
C ASP A 517 29.89 12.51 23.81
N LYS A 518 30.81 13.49 23.75
CA LYS A 518 32.25 13.21 23.85
C LYS A 518 32.64 12.67 25.22
N LEU A 519 32.02 13.16 26.30
CA LEU A 519 32.22 12.61 27.64
C LEU A 519 31.70 11.16 27.75
N LYS A 520 30.51 10.86 27.19
CA LYS A 520 29.97 9.50 27.11
C LYS A 520 30.95 8.56 26.41
N ASN A 521 31.49 8.94 25.26
CA ASN A 521 32.47 8.13 24.52
C ASN A 521 33.71 7.80 25.36
N ILE A 522 34.25 8.76 26.14
CA ILE A 522 35.37 8.52 27.06
C ILE A 522 35.00 7.55 28.19
N LEU A 523 33.76 7.62 28.70
CA LEU A 523 33.24 6.72 29.73
C LEU A 523 32.98 5.30 29.20
N GLU A 524 32.59 5.16 27.93
CA GLU A 524 32.42 3.86 27.23
C GLU A 524 33.74 3.29 26.68
N ASN A 525 34.78 4.11 26.60
CA ASN A 525 36.11 3.68 26.22
C ASN A 525 36.68 2.72 27.28
N GLY A 526 37.00 1.50 26.82
CA GLY A 526 37.47 0.39 27.64
C GLY A 526 38.88 0.55 28.18
N ASP A 527 39.65 1.51 27.65
CA ASP A 527 40.97 1.84 28.20
C ASP A 527 40.88 2.66 29.49
N TYR A 528 39.85 3.47 29.70
CA TYR A 528 39.73 4.33 30.89
C TYR A 528 38.74 3.77 31.91
N TYR A 529 37.51 3.49 31.46
CA TYR A 529 36.35 3.33 32.33
C TYR A 529 35.51 2.09 32.01
N GLY A 530 35.34 1.78 30.72
CA GLY A 530 34.64 0.60 30.24
C GLY A 530 33.17 0.50 30.69
N TYR A 531 32.47 1.62 30.80
CA TYR A 531 31.02 1.59 30.99
C TYR A 531 30.31 1.16 29.69
N GLU A 532 29.08 0.68 29.84
CA GLU A 532 28.12 0.44 28.78
C GLU A 532 26.81 1.05 29.23
N PHE A 533 26.39 2.14 28.60
CA PHE A 533 25.15 2.83 28.93
C PHE A 533 23.98 2.10 28.24
N ASN A 534 23.05 1.57 29.04
CA ASN A 534 21.84 0.93 28.55
C ASN A 534 20.89 1.98 27.98
N GLU A 535 20.94 2.19 26.67
CA GLU A 535 20.11 3.15 25.92
C GLU A 535 19.02 2.46 25.09
N ASP A 536 18.94 1.13 25.10
CA ASP A 536 18.21 0.35 24.10
C ASP A 536 16.72 0.73 24.04
N ARG A 537 16.10 0.98 25.20
CA ARG A 537 14.72 1.47 25.31
C ARG A 537 14.57 2.93 24.84
N LEU A 538 15.57 3.77 25.01
CA LEU A 538 15.53 5.16 24.54
C LEU A 538 15.62 5.22 23.01
N LYS A 539 16.46 4.37 22.41
CA LYS A 539 16.54 4.18 20.95
C LYS A 539 15.18 3.74 20.39
N LEU A 540 14.49 2.83 21.06
CA LEU A 540 13.13 2.41 20.72
C LEU A 540 12.11 3.56 20.73
N LEU A 541 12.21 4.49 21.68
CA LEU A 541 11.28 5.64 21.78
C LEU A 541 11.42 6.65 20.63
N VAL A 542 12.47 6.59 19.83
CA VAL A 542 12.74 7.60 18.80
C VAL A 542 12.79 6.99 17.39
N HIS A 543 13.40 5.80 17.22
CA HIS A 543 13.54 5.14 15.92
C HIS A 543 12.25 4.47 15.45
N ASN A 544 11.80 4.78 14.23
CA ASN A 544 10.58 4.25 13.62
C ASN A 544 10.73 2.80 13.10
N SER A 545 11.06 1.87 14.00
CA SER A 545 11.08 0.43 13.74
C SER A 545 9.68 -0.12 13.46
N GLN A 546 9.56 -1.04 12.51
CA GLN A 546 8.31 -1.73 12.16
C GLN A 546 8.37 -3.20 12.58
N LEU A 547 7.20 -3.78 12.89
CA LEU A 547 7.07 -5.20 13.16
C LEU A 547 6.99 -5.95 11.81
N PRO A 548 7.95 -6.83 11.46
CA PRO A 548 7.90 -7.62 10.23
C PRO A 548 6.71 -8.58 10.23
N ASN A 549 6.22 -8.98 9.05
CA ASN A 549 5.23 -10.05 8.96
C ASN A 549 5.88 -11.44 9.12
N VAL A 550 5.07 -12.44 9.47
CA VAL A 550 5.56 -13.80 9.77
C VAL A 550 6.24 -14.44 8.56
N GLU A 551 5.72 -14.24 7.35
CA GLU A 551 6.31 -14.74 6.11
C GLU A 551 7.72 -14.18 5.86
N GLU A 552 7.94 -12.89 6.06
CA GLU A 552 9.25 -12.25 5.92
C GLU A 552 10.21 -12.68 7.04
N PHE A 553 9.74 -12.68 8.29
CA PHE A 553 10.53 -13.14 9.43
C PHE A 553 10.99 -14.59 9.23
N ALA A 554 10.08 -15.49 8.82
CA ALA A 554 10.39 -16.89 8.60
C ALA A 554 11.33 -17.12 7.40
N LYS A 555 11.21 -16.37 6.30
CA LYS A 555 12.15 -16.43 5.15
C LYS A 555 13.60 -16.04 5.52
N LEU A 556 13.76 -15.25 6.58
CA LEU A 556 15.07 -14.78 7.06
C LEU A 556 15.57 -15.55 8.30
N SER A 557 14.77 -16.48 8.81
CA SER A 557 15.05 -17.26 10.02
C SER A 557 15.32 -18.74 9.73
N VAL A 558 16.19 -19.37 10.51
CA VAL A 558 16.45 -20.81 10.51
C VAL A 558 16.49 -21.37 11.94
N VAL A 559 16.11 -22.64 12.11
CA VAL A 559 16.46 -23.42 13.31
C VAL A 559 17.85 -24.04 13.04
N PRO A 560 18.89 -23.76 13.84
CA PRO A 560 20.19 -24.43 13.69
C PRO A 560 20.07 -25.92 14.00
N GLU A 561 20.71 -26.79 13.21
CA GLU A 561 20.54 -28.24 13.33
C GLU A 561 21.04 -28.79 14.69
N LYS A 562 22.13 -28.25 15.23
CA LYS A 562 22.72 -28.66 16.52
C LYS A 562 22.18 -27.77 17.66
N MET A 563 20.99 -28.10 18.16
CA MET A 563 20.40 -27.46 19.35
C MET A 563 21.16 -27.81 20.64
N SER A 564 21.22 -26.85 21.58
CA SER A 564 21.60 -27.10 22.97
C SER A 564 20.48 -27.86 23.71
N GLU A 565 20.83 -28.63 24.74
CA GLU A 565 19.88 -29.54 25.40
C GLU A 565 18.63 -28.82 25.97
N GLY A 566 17.49 -29.10 25.35
CA GLY A 566 16.17 -28.54 25.65
C GLY A 566 15.94 -27.08 25.21
N ILE A 567 16.85 -26.52 24.41
CA ILE A 567 16.77 -25.13 23.93
C ILE A 567 16.39 -25.10 22.45
N ILE A 568 15.29 -24.40 22.12
CA ILE A 568 14.95 -24.08 20.72
C ILE A 568 15.44 -22.66 20.44
N ASN A 569 16.27 -22.51 19.41
CA ASN A 569 16.74 -21.22 18.94
C ASN A 569 16.26 -20.95 17.50
N LEU A 570 15.66 -19.78 17.25
CA LEU A 570 15.54 -19.24 15.90
C LEU A 570 16.67 -18.24 15.63
N TRP A 571 17.44 -18.49 14.58
CA TRP A 571 18.48 -17.59 14.10
C TRP A 571 17.95 -16.78 12.91
N ASN A 572 17.66 -15.50 13.12
CA ASN A 572 17.20 -14.58 12.09
C ASN A 572 18.34 -13.67 11.61
N LYS A 573 18.71 -13.79 10.33
CA LYS A 573 19.81 -13.05 9.71
C LYS A 573 19.52 -11.56 9.48
N SER A 574 18.28 -11.10 9.66
CA SER A 574 17.95 -9.68 9.61
C SER A 574 18.41 -8.91 10.83
N PHE A 575 18.56 -9.56 11.99
CA PHE A 575 18.98 -8.91 13.22
C PHE A 575 20.51 -8.95 13.35
N LYS A 576 21.14 -7.78 13.34
CA LYS A 576 22.59 -7.60 13.50
C LYS A 576 23.01 -7.39 14.94
N THR A 577 22.10 -6.90 15.78
CA THR A 577 22.34 -6.58 17.20
C THR A 577 21.28 -7.20 18.12
N ASN A 578 21.63 -7.40 19.39
CA ASN A 578 20.68 -7.81 20.42
C ASN A 578 19.57 -6.77 20.65
N GLN A 579 19.84 -5.50 20.35
CA GLN A 579 18.89 -4.39 20.38
C GLN A 579 17.75 -4.58 19.38
N GLU A 580 18.03 -5.01 18.15
CA GLU A 580 17.01 -5.28 17.13
C GLU A 580 16.10 -6.46 17.51
N VAL A 581 16.67 -7.47 18.19
CA VAL A 581 15.90 -8.61 18.70
C VAL A 581 14.96 -8.17 19.84
N SER A 582 15.45 -7.40 20.82
CA SER A 582 14.58 -6.82 21.87
C SER A 582 13.55 -5.85 21.28
N THR A 583 13.92 -5.09 20.24
CA THR A 583 13.00 -4.23 19.48
C THR A 583 11.85 -5.04 18.89
N PHE A 584 12.15 -6.14 18.22
CA PHE A 584 11.14 -7.04 17.67
C PHE A 584 10.21 -7.60 18.76
N LEU A 585 10.77 -8.12 19.86
CA LEU A 585 10.01 -8.70 20.98
C LEU A 585 9.04 -7.67 21.60
N SER A 586 9.51 -6.43 21.84
CA SER A 586 8.68 -5.37 22.42
C SER A 586 7.63 -4.81 21.44
N LEU A 587 7.95 -4.64 20.16
CA LEU A 587 6.99 -4.25 19.12
C LEU A 587 5.90 -5.31 18.90
N LEU A 588 6.21 -6.58 19.13
CA LEU A 588 5.25 -7.67 19.14
C LEU A 588 4.39 -7.60 20.40
N ALA A 589 4.99 -7.55 21.60
CA ALA A 589 4.29 -7.54 22.88
C ALA A 589 3.34 -6.36 23.07
N LYS A 590 3.59 -5.22 22.39
CA LYS A 590 2.69 -4.06 22.35
C LYS A 590 1.37 -4.32 21.61
N ARG A 591 1.28 -5.35 20.77
CA ARG A 591 0.03 -5.72 20.07
C ARG A 591 -0.97 -6.37 21.03
N ASP A 592 -2.23 -6.44 20.63
CA ASP A 592 -3.25 -7.14 21.40
C ASP A 592 -2.95 -8.64 21.51
N ILE A 593 -3.35 -9.25 22.62
CA ILE A 593 -2.90 -10.60 23.01
C ILE A 593 -3.32 -11.65 21.95
N SER A 594 -4.49 -11.49 21.33
CA SER A 594 -4.93 -12.33 20.21
C SER A 594 -4.00 -12.26 19.00
N PHE A 595 -3.52 -11.06 18.62
CA PHE A 595 -2.54 -10.89 17.53
C PHE A 595 -1.20 -11.55 17.88
N VAL A 596 -0.70 -11.35 19.11
CA VAL A 596 0.57 -11.93 19.57
C VAL A 596 0.52 -13.45 19.54
N ALA A 597 -0.59 -14.03 20.02
CA ALA A 597 -0.81 -15.48 19.99
C ALA A 597 -0.84 -16.03 18.55
N LYS A 598 -1.50 -15.33 17.61
CA LYS A 598 -1.54 -15.74 16.20
C LYS A 598 -0.16 -15.65 15.54
N TYR A 599 0.60 -14.59 15.81
CA TYR A 599 1.95 -14.40 15.28
C TYR A 599 2.88 -15.55 15.69
N TRP A 600 2.88 -15.91 16.98
CA TRP A 600 3.69 -17.02 17.48
C TRP A 600 3.20 -18.38 16.97
N TYR A 601 1.89 -18.63 16.91
CA TYR A 601 1.34 -19.84 16.27
C TYR A 601 1.82 -19.99 14.82
N ASP A 602 1.68 -18.95 14.00
CA ASP A 602 2.07 -19.01 12.59
C ASP A 602 3.58 -19.27 12.47
N LEU A 603 4.40 -18.54 13.24
CA LEU A 603 5.86 -18.67 13.21
C LEU A 603 6.33 -20.08 13.64
N LEU A 604 5.79 -20.61 14.73
CA LEU A 604 6.11 -21.96 15.22
C LEU A 604 5.66 -23.04 14.23
N ASN A 605 4.50 -22.86 13.57
CA ASN A 605 4.00 -23.76 12.53
C ASN A 605 4.90 -23.75 11.27
N LYS A 606 5.41 -22.59 10.81
CA LYS A 606 6.40 -22.52 9.70
C LYS A 606 7.64 -23.37 9.98
N PHE A 607 8.08 -23.46 11.24
CA PHE A 607 9.22 -24.26 11.68
C PHE A 607 8.86 -25.68 12.15
N LYS A 608 7.62 -26.15 11.90
CA LYS A 608 7.10 -27.46 12.32
C LYS A 608 7.15 -27.73 13.84
N LEU A 609 7.23 -26.68 14.65
CA LEU A 609 7.17 -26.76 16.12
C LEU A 609 5.72 -26.96 16.61
N ILE A 610 4.75 -26.84 15.71
CA ILE A 610 3.34 -27.22 15.86
C ILE A 610 3.02 -28.16 14.68
N ASP A 611 2.17 -29.17 14.87
CA ASP A 611 1.74 -30.06 13.77
C ASP A 611 1.03 -29.21 12.69
N PRO A 612 1.47 -29.21 11.42
CA PRO A 612 0.84 -28.45 10.33
C PRO A 612 -0.65 -28.75 10.10
N LYS A 613 -1.20 -29.84 10.66
CA LYS A 613 -2.63 -30.16 10.65
C LYS A 613 -3.42 -29.48 11.77
N THR A 614 -2.76 -29.02 12.83
CA THR A 614 -3.42 -28.25 13.90
C THR A 614 -3.84 -26.91 13.34
N GLN A 615 -5.14 -26.64 13.39
CA GLN A 615 -5.72 -25.40 12.90
C GLN A 615 -5.74 -24.33 14.00
N TRP A 616 -5.75 -23.06 13.59
CA TRP A 616 -6.02 -21.95 14.49
C TRP A 616 -7.52 -21.97 14.89
N PRO A 617 -7.88 -21.81 16.18
CA PRO A 617 -9.28 -21.85 16.59
C PRO A 617 -10.09 -20.68 15.99
N GLU A 618 -11.23 -20.99 15.37
CA GLU A 618 -12.04 -19.99 14.64
C GLU A 618 -12.81 -19.04 15.57
N ASN A 619 -13.22 -19.52 16.76
CA ASN A 619 -14.01 -18.77 17.73
C ASN A 619 -13.22 -18.56 19.03
N LEU A 620 -12.38 -17.52 19.05
CA LEU A 620 -11.63 -17.10 20.24
C LEU A 620 -12.31 -15.91 20.91
N ASP A 621 -13.04 -16.17 22.00
CA ASP A 621 -13.53 -15.12 22.89
C ASP A 621 -12.47 -14.70 23.93
N GLN A 622 -12.69 -13.56 24.57
CA GLN A 622 -11.76 -12.99 25.56
C GLN A 622 -11.62 -13.83 26.84
N ASN A 623 -12.53 -14.76 27.13
CA ASN A 623 -12.54 -15.57 28.35
C ASN A 623 -11.91 -16.96 28.13
N SER A 624 -11.77 -17.40 26.87
CA SER A 624 -11.30 -18.75 26.53
C SER A 624 -9.98 -18.81 25.76
N LEU A 625 -9.37 -17.68 25.39
CA LEU A 625 -8.13 -17.62 24.59
C LEU A 625 -7.01 -18.55 25.14
N PHE A 626 -6.50 -18.30 26.35
CA PHE A 626 -5.44 -19.11 26.95
C PHE A 626 -5.84 -20.58 27.19
N LYS A 627 -7.14 -20.90 27.25
CA LYS A 627 -7.65 -22.27 27.38
C LYS A 627 -7.65 -23.02 26.05
N HIS A 628 -7.99 -22.35 24.95
CA HIS A 628 -7.86 -22.89 23.60
C HIS A 628 -6.39 -23.04 23.18
N LEU A 629 -5.55 -22.03 23.46
CA LEU A 629 -4.13 -22.06 23.14
C LEU A 629 -3.36 -23.14 23.93
N SER A 630 -3.85 -23.60 25.08
CA SER A 630 -3.23 -24.73 25.81
C SER A 630 -3.48 -26.08 25.16
N GLN A 631 -4.41 -26.18 24.21
CA GLN A 631 -4.68 -27.38 23.42
C GLN A 631 -3.72 -27.49 22.22
N ILE A 632 -3.14 -26.38 21.78
CA ILE A 632 -2.15 -26.30 20.70
C ILE A 632 -0.79 -26.75 21.25
N LYS A 633 -0.47 -28.03 21.06
CA LYS A 633 0.79 -28.63 21.50
C LYS A 633 1.98 -28.10 20.71
N ILE A 634 3.06 -27.82 21.41
CA ILE A 634 4.38 -27.54 20.83
C ILE A 634 5.21 -28.82 20.91
N GLN A 635 5.99 -29.10 19.87
CA GLN A 635 6.88 -30.24 19.76
C GLN A 635 8.30 -29.76 19.42
N PRO A 636 9.36 -30.41 19.93
CA PRO A 636 10.71 -30.16 19.45
C PRO A 636 10.86 -30.60 17.98
N PRO A 637 11.80 -30.03 17.20
CA PRO A 637 12.02 -30.41 15.80
C PRO A 637 12.22 -31.92 15.58
N GLU A 638 11.75 -32.42 14.43
CA GLU A 638 11.87 -33.83 14.04
C GLU A 638 13.34 -34.30 14.12
N LYS A 639 13.58 -35.39 14.85
CA LYS A 639 14.92 -35.85 15.23
C LYS A 639 15.83 -36.13 14.02
N LYS A 640 16.80 -35.24 13.78
CA LYS A 640 18.01 -35.51 13.00
C LYS A 640 19.24 -35.32 13.88
N ALA A 641 20.00 -36.42 14.05
CA ALA A 641 21.28 -36.52 14.76
C ALA A 641 21.31 -36.04 16.25
N VAL A 642 21.77 -36.92 17.14
CA VAL A 642 21.91 -36.75 18.60
C VAL A 642 20.62 -36.92 19.42
N SER A 643 20.77 -37.61 20.56
CA SER A 643 19.70 -38.00 21.46
C SER A 643 19.30 -36.88 22.42
N LEU A 644 18.47 -35.93 21.95
CA LEU A 644 17.75 -35.02 22.83
C LEU A 644 16.69 -35.81 23.63
N THR A 645 17.03 -36.16 24.87
CA THR A 645 16.15 -36.74 25.90
C THR A 645 15.49 -35.70 26.79
N SER A 646 15.88 -34.43 26.65
CA SER A 646 15.35 -33.29 27.39
C SER A 646 14.08 -32.72 26.77
N ASP A 647 13.13 -32.31 27.62
CA ASP A 647 12.02 -31.46 27.19
C ASP A 647 12.50 -30.07 26.73
N PHE A 648 11.71 -29.42 25.87
CA PHE A 648 11.89 -28.01 25.49
C PHE A 648 11.50 -27.11 26.68
N TRP A 649 12.44 -26.28 27.16
CA TRP A 649 12.25 -25.44 28.37
C TRP A 649 12.60 -23.95 28.16
N LEU A 650 13.43 -23.62 27.16
CA LEU A 650 13.85 -22.25 26.86
C LEU A 650 13.86 -22.00 25.35
N PHE A 651 13.22 -20.90 24.95
CA PHE A 651 13.24 -20.36 23.59
C PHE A 651 14.25 -19.21 23.49
N SER A 652 15.01 -19.16 22.40
CA SER A 652 15.99 -18.10 22.16
C SER A 652 15.90 -17.55 20.74
N LEU A 653 16.31 -16.28 20.59
CA LEU A 653 16.54 -15.62 19.32
C LEU A 653 18.03 -15.28 19.21
N ASN A 654 18.62 -15.56 18.04
CA ASN A 654 20.02 -15.30 17.69
C ASN A 654 21.05 -15.76 18.75
N ASN A 655 20.77 -16.87 19.44
CA ASN A 655 21.62 -17.49 20.45
C ASN A 655 22.02 -16.57 21.62
N ASP A 656 21.15 -15.65 22.04
CA ASP A 656 21.38 -14.72 23.17
C ASP A 656 21.87 -15.42 24.46
N TYR A 657 21.35 -16.62 24.76
CA TYR A 657 21.79 -17.46 25.88
C TYR A 657 23.26 -17.94 25.82
N LEU A 658 23.94 -17.83 24.66
CA LEU A 658 25.36 -18.09 24.53
C LEU A 658 26.22 -16.88 24.91
N ILE A 659 25.69 -15.66 24.74
CA ILE A 659 26.46 -14.39 24.76
C ILE A 659 26.72 -13.90 26.19
N SER A 660 25.76 -14.09 27.10
CA SER A 660 25.85 -13.68 28.49
C SER A 660 25.54 -14.85 29.43
N PRO A 661 26.46 -15.25 30.34
CA PRO A 661 26.17 -16.27 31.35
C PRO A 661 25.26 -15.76 32.47
N ASP A 662 25.00 -14.45 32.53
CA ASP A 662 24.50 -13.73 33.69
C ASP A 662 23.13 -13.06 33.49
N TYR A 663 22.61 -13.04 32.25
CA TYR A 663 21.40 -12.30 31.87
C TYR A 663 20.88 -12.80 30.51
N LEU A 664 19.61 -13.19 30.42
CA LEU A 664 18.92 -13.48 29.16
C LEU A 664 18.24 -12.20 28.63
N ASN A 665 18.72 -11.61 27.54
CA ASN A 665 18.13 -10.36 27.01
C ASN A 665 16.98 -10.67 26.04
N ASN A 666 17.10 -11.75 25.27
CA ASN A 666 16.23 -12.07 24.15
C ASN A 666 15.75 -13.54 24.15
N SER A 667 16.08 -14.28 25.22
CA SER A 667 15.67 -15.66 25.45
C SER A 667 14.64 -15.71 26.59
N PHE A 668 13.60 -16.53 26.45
CA PHE A 668 12.55 -16.68 27.45
C PHE A 668 12.27 -18.14 27.78
N TYR A 669 11.84 -18.36 29.03
CA TYR A 669 11.63 -19.67 29.62
C TYR A 669 10.52 -19.60 30.67
N LEU A 670 10.03 -20.75 31.12
CA LEU A 670 8.90 -20.82 32.04
C LEU A 670 9.37 -20.83 33.52
N HIS A 671 9.32 -19.68 34.18
CA HIS A 671 9.72 -19.53 35.59
C HIS A 671 8.70 -20.16 36.56
N SER A 672 9.19 -20.86 37.57
CA SER A 672 8.39 -21.61 38.57
C SER A 672 7.27 -20.81 39.26
N ASN A 673 7.51 -19.53 39.63
CA ASN A 673 6.48 -18.61 40.15
C ASN A 673 5.17 -18.55 39.33
N LEU A 674 5.22 -18.79 38.01
CA LEU A 674 4.06 -18.73 37.12
C LEU A 674 3.23 -20.02 37.09
N LYS A 675 3.67 -21.08 37.78
CA LYS A 675 2.98 -22.39 37.77
C LYS A 675 1.51 -22.28 38.16
N ASN A 676 1.20 -21.56 39.25
CA ASN A 676 -0.17 -21.37 39.72
C ASN A 676 -1.04 -20.68 38.67
N THR A 677 -0.47 -19.75 37.89
CA THR A 677 -1.16 -19.06 36.79
C THR A 677 -1.49 -20.00 35.64
N LEU A 678 -0.62 -20.96 35.32
CA LEU A 678 -0.87 -21.99 34.31
C LEU A 678 -1.96 -22.98 34.74
N ASP A 679 -1.95 -23.35 36.02
CA ASP A 679 -2.97 -24.25 36.59
C ASP A 679 -4.34 -23.55 36.65
N LEU A 680 -4.37 -22.23 36.94
CA LEU A 680 -5.57 -21.39 36.81
C LEU A 680 -6.04 -21.29 35.36
N ILE A 681 -5.16 -21.01 34.39
CA ILE A 681 -5.49 -20.97 32.94
C ILE A 681 -6.21 -22.24 32.46
N LYS A 682 -5.87 -23.40 33.03
CA LYS A 682 -6.44 -24.70 32.67
C LYS A 682 -7.80 -24.98 33.33
N THR A 683 -8.10 -24.35 34.46
CA THR A 683 -9.22 -24.71 35.35
C THR A 683 -10.29 -23.62 35.50
N GLU A 684 -9.89 -22.36 35.62
CA GLU A 684 -10.76 -21.21 35.88
C GLU A 684 -11.44 -20.68 34.59
N SER A 685 -12.62 -20.08 34.74
CA SER A 685 -13.39 -19.45 33.66
C SER A 685 -13.92 -18.06 34.01
N ALA A 686 -13.74 -17.58 35.25
CA ALA A 686 -14.07 -16.22 35.66
C ALA A 686 -13.02 -15.17 35.23
N PHE A 687 -11.77 -15.57 35.01
CA PHE A 687 -10.69 -14.68 34.57
C PHE A 687 -10.68 -14.56 33.04
N ASN A 688 -10.63 -13.33 32.52
CA ASN A 688 -10.45 -13.10 31.09
C ASN A 688 -8.95 -12.95 30.71
N THR A 689 -8.70 -12.90 29.41
CA THR A 689 -7.38 -12.78 28.78
C THR A 689 -6.54 -11.62 29.32
N ARG A 690 -7.15 -10.47 29.61
CA ARG A 690 -6.44 -9.30 30.18
C ARG A 690 -6.05 -9.55 31.63
N ASP A 691 -6.95 -10.13 32.42
CA ASP A 691 -6.72 -10.38 33.85
C ASP A 691 -5.61 -11.42 34.06
N PHE A 692 -5.53 -12.44 33.19
CA PHE A 692 -4.39 -13.36 33.17
C PHE A 692 -3.06 -12.66 32.86
N VAL A 693 -3.01 -11.72 31.90
CA VAL A 693 -1.76 -11.04 31.54
C VAL A 693 -1.32 -9.99 32.57
N GLU A 694 -2.24 -9.29 33.23
CA GLU A 694 -1.90 -8.47 34.41
C GLU A 694 -1.38 -9.35 35.57
N HIS A 695 -1.93 -10.55 35.78
CA HIS A 695 -1.42 -11.49 36.78
C HIS A 695 -0.01 -12.02 36.43
N ILE A 696 0.28 -12.30 35.15
CA ILE A 696 1.63 -12.64 34.67
C ILE A 696 2.59 -11.45 34.90
N ARG A 697 2.15 -10.23 34.62
CA ARG A 697 2.92 -8.99 34.82
C ARG A 697 3.32 -8.78 36.28
N GLU A 698 2.39 -8.89 37.22
CA GLU A 698 2.68 -8.71 38.64
C GLU A 698 3.64 -9.79 39.18
N LEU A 699 3.51 -11.04 38.73
CA LEU A 699 4.46 -12.10 39.08
C LEU A 699 5.83 -11.91 38.41
N ALA A 700 5.89 -11.42 37.17
CA ALA A 700 7.13 -11.26 36.43
C ALA A 700 8.09 -10.24 37.08
N LYS A 701 7.57 -9.20 37.75
CA LYS A 701 8.36 -8.24 38.56
C LYS A 701 9.18 -8.89 39.69
N SER A 702 8.84 -10.11 40.09
CA SER A 702 9.58 -10.85 41.14
C SER A 702 10.79 -11.63 40.61
N ILE A 703 10.88 -11.84 39.30
CA ILE A 703 11.88 -12.68 38.63
C ILE A 703 13.15 -11.87 38.42
N LYS A 704 14.30 -12.40 38.87
CA LYS A 704 15.60 -11.73 38.73
C LYS A 704 16.39 -12.29 37.55
N PRO A 705 17.28 -11.50 36.92
CA PRO A 705 17.96 -11.91 35.70
C PRO A 705 18.84 -13.17 35.76
N LYS A 706 19.17 -13.69 36.97
CA LYS A 706 19.99 -14.90 37.17
C LYS A 706 19.20 -16.13 37.61
N ASP A 707 17.89 -16.03 37.80
CA ASP A 707 17.11 -17.12 38.40
C ASP A 707 17.08 -18.36 37.48
N PHE A 708 17.17 -18.16 36.16
CA PHE A 708 17.28 -19.22 35.13
C PHE A 708 18.46 -20.18 35.32
N ILE A 709 19.52 -19.74 36.02
CA ILE A 709 20.71 -20.56 36.33
C ILE A 709 20.42 -21.50 37.51
N GLN A 710 19.54 -21.08 38.42
CA GLN A 710 19.24 -21.77 39.68
C GLN A 710 17.91 -22.55 39.65
N GLU A 711 17.15 -22.41 38.56
CA GLU A 711 15.84 -23.03 38.32
C GLU A 711 15.91 -24.58 38.35
N LYS A 712 15.62 -25.16 39.52
CA LYS A 712 15.62 -26.61 39.72
C LYS A 712 14.53 -27.28 38.89
N GLY A 713 14.94 -27.98 37.84
CA GLY A 713 14.02 -28.72 36.97
C GLY A 713 13.28 -27.84 35.97
N LYS A 714 13.99 -26.88 35.34
CA LYS A 714 13.71 -26.29 34.01
C LYS A 714 12.33 -26.66 33.44
N ASN A 715 11.30 -25.87 33.76
CA ASN A 715 9.92 -26.25 33.46
C ASN A 715 9.69 -26.40 31.94
N PRO A 716 9.04 -27.47 31.47
CA PRO A 716 8.80 -27.71 30.05
C PRO A 716 7.74 -26.77 29.48
N ILE A 717 7.91 -26.38 28.22
CA ILE A 717 6.96 -25.59 27.42
C ILE A 717 6.28 -26.57 26.45
N THR A 718 5.08 -27.04 26.79
CA THR A 718 4.39 -28.12 26.06
C THR A 718 3.30 -27.65 25.11
N ASN A 719 2.86 -26.40 25.26
CA ASN A 719 1.77 -25.81 24.49
C ASN A 719 1.93 -24.28 24.34
N LEU A 720 1.12 -23.70 23.45
CA LEU A 720 1.22 -22.29 23.09
C LEU A 720 0.86 -21.33 24.24
N SER A 721 0.05 -21.75 25.22
CA SER A 721 -0.20 -20.93 26.42
C SER A 721 1.02 -20.85 27.33
N GLU A 722 1.70 -21.98 27.58
CA GLU A 722 2.97 -22.00 28.32
C GLU A 722 4.04 -21.16 27.64
N PHE A 723 4.09 -21.21 26.30
CA PHE A 723 5.00 -20.39 25.49
C PHE A 723 4.69 -18.88 25.61
N LEU A 724 3.42 -18.48 25.54
CA LEU A 724 3.01 -17.08 25.68
C LEU A 724 3.21 -16.54 27.09
N VAL A 725 2.99 -17.37 28.11
CA VAL A 725 3.27 -17.03 29.52
C VAL A 725 4.77 -16.77 29.71
N ALA A 726 5.65 -17.61 29.14
CA ALA A 726 7.09 -17.38 29.13
C ALA A 726 7.49 -16.10 28.36
N PHE A 727 6.89 -15.85 27.18
CA PHE A 727 7.12 -14.63 26.40
C PHE A 727 6.73 -13.36 27.17
N TYR A 728 5.50 -13.28 27.68
CA TYR A 728 5.05 -12.11 28.45
C TYR A 728 5.83 -11.96 29.77
N SER A 729 6.26 -13.07 30.39
CA SER A 729 7.15 -13.03 31.55
C SER A 729 8.48 -12.33 31.26
N LEU A 730 9.11 -12.57 30.11
CA LEU A 730 10.33 -11.84 29.71
C LEU A 730 10.07 -10.35 29.43
N ILE A 731 8.90 -10.01 28.87
CA ILE A 731 8.55 -8.60 28.60
C ILE A 731 8.35 -7.81 29.90
N TYR A 732 7.76 -8.45 30.94
CA TYR A 732 7.43 -7.79 32.20
C TYR A 732 8.47 -7.98 33.33
N SER A 733 9.42 -8.91 33.21
CA SER A 733 10.57 -9.01 34.15
C SER A 733 11.71 -8.05 33.78
N LYS A 734 11.70 -7.50 32.56
CA LYS A 734 12.47 -6.32 32.19
C LYS A 734 11.73 -5.07 32.67
N ASP A 735 12.47 -4.09 33.20
CA ASP A 735 12.00 -2.71 33.46
C ASP A 735 11.82 -1.91 32.13
N GLN A 736 11.08 -2.50 31.18
CA GLN A 736 10.88 -1.99 29.82
C GLN A 736 9.39 -1.70 29.48
N GLY A 737 8.44 -2.19 30.28
CA GLY A 737 7.01 -1.90 30.12
C GLY A 737 6.47 -2.22 28.72
N LEU A 738 5.43 -1.49 28.30
CA LEU A 738 4.85 -1.63 26.94
C LEU A 738 5.03 -0.37 26.07
N LEU A 739 5.43 0.76 26.65
CA LEU A 739 5.91 1.92 25.87
C LEU A 739 7.34 1.64 25.35
N ALA A 740 7.39 1.06 24.15
CA ALA A 740 8.60 0.56 23.50
C ALA A 740 8.53 0.71 21.95
N GLU A 741 8.04 1.85 21.47
CA GLU A 741 7.94 2.21 20.05
C GLU A 741 8.30 3.68 19.82
N SER A 742 8.57 4.06 18.56
CA SER A 742 8.79 5.46 18.21
C SER A 742 7.61 6.34 18.61
N LEU A 743 7.91 7.30 19.47
CA LEU A 743 6.97 8.31 19.96
C LEU A 743 6.51 9.26 18.86
N GLY A 744 7.14 9.34 17.68
CA GLY A 744 6.75 10.33 16.67
C GLY A 744 7.79 10.59 15.58
N GLN A 745 7.71 11.79 15.00
CA GLN A 745 8.73 12.36 14.11
C GLN A 745 9.44 13.50 14.85
N ASN A 746 10.70 13.74 14.52
CA ASN A 746 11.55 14.81 15.09
C ASN A 746 11.63 14.77 16.63
N LEU A 747 11.70 13.55 17.19
CA LEU A 747 11.99 13.29 18.60
C LEU A 747 13.33 12.57 18.70
N ASP A 748 14.11 12.90 19.73
CA ASP A 748 15.38 12.25 20.06
C ASP A 748 15.57 12.20 21.59
N TYR A 749 16.65 11.58 22.06
CA TYR A 749 17.13 11.68 23.43
C TYR A 749 18.58 12.19 23.48
N LYS A 750 18.95 12.89 24.55
CA LYS A 750 20.35 13.27 24.84
C LYS A 750 20.73 12.90 26.26
N ILE A 751 21.92 12.35 26.42
CA ILE A 751 22.54 12.17 27.73
C ILE A 751 22.94 13.53 28.31
N GLN A 752 22.92 13.63 29.63
CA GLN A 752 23.27 14.82 30.40
C GLN A 752 24.17 14.39 31.56
N PHE A 753 25.15 15.22 31.91
CA PHE A 753 26.01 15.00 33.07
C PHE A 753 26.09 16.26 33.94
N GLU A 754 26.18 16.07 35.25
CA GLU A 754 26.54 17.10 36.22
C GLU A 754 27.57 16.54 37.21
N LEU A 755 28.42 17.41 37.76
CA LEU A 755 29.28 17.04 38.88
C LEU A 755 28.42 16.89 40.16
N GLU A 756 28.58 15.82 40.93
CA GLU A 756 28.01 15.78 42.28
C GLU A 756 28.85 16.68 43.21
N PRO A 757 28.27 17.72 43.85
CA PRO A 757 29.01 18.56 44.78
C PRO A 757 29.41 17.74 46.02
N ILE A 758 30.71 17.73 46.33
CA ILE A 758 31.24 17.04 47.51
C ILE A 758 30.91 17.87 48.75
N SER A 759 29.99 17.39 49.58
CA SER A 759 29.64 17.99 50.87
C SER A 759 30.81 17.91 51.85
N LEU A 760 31.65 18.95 51.85
CA LEU A 760 32.74 19.14 52.81
C LEU A 760 32.18 19.48 54.20
N ASN A 761 31.87 18.46 55.00
CA ASN A 761 31.73 18.63 56.45
C ASN A 761 33.09 19.05 57.01
N VAL A 762 33.19 20.29 57.47
CA VAL A 762 34.43 20.86 58.02
C VAL A 762 34.70 20.28 59.41
N ALA A 763 35.49 19.22 59.45
CA ALA A 763 36.13 18.71 60.65
C ALA A 763 37.65 18.76 60.46
N VAL A 764 38.34 19.60 61.23
CA VAL A 764 39.78 19.83 61.10
C VAL A 764 40.56 18.62 61.65
N SER A 765 41.40 18.01 60.83
CA SER A 765 42.44 17.05 61.23
C SER A 765 43.52 16.97 60.15
N GLN A 766 44.76 16.70 60.55
CA GLN A 766 45.95 16.97 59.72
C GLN A 766 46.32 15.85 58.76
N GLU A 767 46.88 16.27 57.62
CA GLU A 767 47.74 15.57 56.66
C GLU A 767 47.92 14.04 56.78
N LYS A 768 47.33 13.31 55.82
CA LYS A 768 48.11 12.36 55.00
C LYS A 768 47.73 12.52 53.52
N THR A 769 48.72 12.33 52.65
CA THR A 769 48.59 12.54 51.20
C THR A 769 47.71 11.49 50.55
N ASN A 770 46.50 11.90 50.17
CA ASN A 770 45.81 11.41 48.98
C ASN A 770 44.87 12.53 48.50
N PRO A 771 45.17 13.24 47.40
CA PRO A 771 44.13 14.02 46.72
C PRO A 771 43.03 13.04 46.27
N ASN A 772 41.77 13.47 46.27
CA ASN A 772 40.67 12.61 45.83
C ASN A 772 40.81 12.29 44.32
N ASN A 773 41.44 11.16 44.03
CA ASN A 773 41.52 10.52 42.71
C ASN A 773 40.19 9.91 42.25
N ASN A 774 39.09 10.19 42.95
CA ASN A 774 37.74 9.82 42.55
C ASN A 774 36.91 11.09 42.30
N LEU A 775 36.15 11.09 41.21
CA LEU A 775 35.26 12.17 40.80
C LEU A 775 33.86 11.58 40.58
N ARG A 776 32.83 12.23 41.12
CA ARG A 776 31.44 11.76 40.97
C ARG A 776 30.69 12.57 39.93
N LEU A 777 30.10 11.86 38.97
CA LEU A 777 29.12 12.42 38.04
C LEU A 777 27.74 11.86 38.34
N LYS A 778 26.72 12.71 38.23
CA LYS A 778 25.35 12.26 38.00
C LYS A 778 25.06 12.33 36.52
N TYR A 779 24.47 11.27 35.98
CA TYR A 779 24.03 11.21 34.58
C TYR A 779 22.54 10.86 34.50
N TRP A 780 21.91 11.33 33.42
CA TRP A 780 20.51 11.07 33.10
C TRP A 780 20.26 11.37 31.63
N TYR A 781 19.05 11.10 31.15
CA TYR A 781 18.64 11.45 29.79
C TYR A 781 17.47 12.44 29.80
N LYS A 782 17.50 13.35 28.83
CA LYS A 782 16.34 14.16 28.42
C LYS A 782 15.84 13.58 27.10
N ILE A 783 14.53 13.38 26.99
CA ILE A 783 13.85 12.95 25.75
C ILE A 783 13.03 14.14 25.27
N GLY A 784 12.98 14.39 23.97
CA GLY A 784 12.07 15.42 23.44
C GLY A 784 12.26 15.78 21.97
N SER A 785 11.68 16.91 21.56
CA SER A 785 11.70 17.35 20.16
C SER A 785 13.05 17.94 19.78
N VAL A 786 13.49 17.68 18.55
CA VAL A 786 14.76 18.18 18.02
C VAL A 786 14.61 19.13 16.83
N ASP A 787 15.60 20.01 16.67
CA ASP A 787 15.79 20.81 15.47
C ASP A 787 16.39 19.98 14.32
N GLN A 788 16.64 20.63 13.17
CA GLN A 788 17.26 20.01 12.00
C GLN A 788 18.73 19.58 12.23
N ASN A 789 19.34 19.98 13.35
CA ASN A 789 20.71 19.67 13.74
C ASN A 789 20.78 18.58 14.84
N GLY A 790 19.63 18.09 15.33
CA GLY A 790 19.55 17.12 16.43
C GLY A 790 19.64 17.72 17.84
N ASN A 791 19.54 19.04 18.01
CA ASN A 791 19.49 19.70 19.32
C ASN A 791 18.09 19.63 19.92
N LEU A 792 17.97 19.30 21.21
CA LEU A 792 16.68 19.30 21.91
C LEU A 792 16.11 20.73 22.05
N ILE A 793 14.94 20.96 21.45
CA ILE A 793 14.16 22.21 21.55
C ILE A 793 13.28 22.18 22.80
N GLN A 794 12.54 21.09 23.02
CA GLN A 794 11.59 20.93 24.12
C GLN A 794 11.70 19.55 24.74
N VAL A 795 11.98 19.49 26.05
CA VAL A 795 12.05 18.24 26.81
C VAL A 795 10.63 17.78 27.16
N ILE A 796 10.27 16.56 26.75
CA ILE A 796 8.96 15.94 27.06
C ILE A 796 9.03 15.07 28.31
N TYR A 797 10.20 14.49 28.58
CA TYR A 797 10.45 13.63 29.73
C TYR A 797 11.93 13.68 30.11
N GLN A 798 12.20 13.48 31.41
CA GLN A 798 13.56 13.35 31.95
C GLN A 798 13.62 12.11 32.85
N THR A 799 14.66 11.29 32.67
CA THR A 799 14.86 10.09 33.50
C THR A 799 15.25 10.47 34.94
N LYS A 800 15.25 9.48 35.84
CA LYS A 800 15.98 9.60 37.11
C LYS A 800 17.47 9.91 36.84
N LYS A 801 18.14 10.49 37.84
CA LYS A 801 19.59 10.69 37.87
C LYS A 801 20.25 9.53 38.60
N GLU A 802 21.33 9.01 38.03
CA GLU A 802 22.14 7.92 38.59
C GLU A 802 23.60 8.37 38.70
N THR A 803 24.36 7.82 39.66
CA THR A 803 25.70 8.30 40.00
C THR A 803 26.80 7.35 39.51
N LEU A 804 27.87 7.91 38.96
CA LEU A 804 29.11 7.23 38.59
C LEU A 804 30.26 7.72 39.47
N ASP A 805 30.87 6.82 40.24
CA ASP A 805 32.19 7.03 40.86
C ASP A 805 33.27 6.73 39.82
N LEU A 806 33.99 7.76 39.36
CA LEU A 806 35.04 7.68 38.36
C LEU A 806 36.42 7.81 39.00
N VAL A 807 37.31 6.83 38.79
CA VAL A 807 38.75 7.01 39.08
C VAL A 807 39.35 7.98 38.05
N VAL A 808 40.11 8.98 38.47
CA VAL A 808 40.82 9.94 37.59
C VAL A 808 42.33 9.77 37.69
N ASN A 809 43.04 10.07 36.61
CA ASN A 809 44.48 9.85 36.50
C ASN A 809 45.11 10.86 35.51
N GLU A 810 45.75 11.91 36.03
CA GLU A 810 46.39 12.96 35.21
C GLU A 810 47.61 12.48 34.40
N ASN A 811 48.16 11.28 34.68
CA ASN A 811 49.30 10.74 33.92
C ASN A 811 48.88 10.04 32.62
N ASN A 812 47.58 9.74 32.46
CA ASN A 812 47.05 9.14 31.23
C ASN A 812 46.79 10.22 30.17
N LYS A 813 46.70 9.78 28.91
CA LYS A 813 46.22 10.60 27.78
C LYS A 813 45.04 9.92 27.13
N LEU A 814 44.15 10.72 26.53
CA LEU A 814 43.07 10.24 25.66
C LEU A 814 43.66 9.60 24.39
N LEU A 815 42.93 8.64 23.80
CA LEU A 815 43.31 8.01 22.54
C LEU A 815 43.22 9.01 21.38
N SER A 816 43.90 8.73 20.28
CA SER A 816 43.67 9.47 19.03
C SER A 816 42.34 9.04 18.40
N GLU A 817 41.66 9.98 17.75
CA GLU A 817 40.34 9.80 17.16
C GLU A 817 40.27 8.61 16.17
N ASP A 818 41.36 8.30 15.49
CA ASP A 818 41.44 7.15 14.58
C ASP A 818 41.47 5.80 15.31
N VAL A 819 42.12 5.72 16.48
CA VAL A 819 42.07 4.51 17.34
C VAL A 819 40.69 4.39 17.98
N GLU A 820 40.02 5.49 18.30
CA GLU A 820 38.63 5.47 18.78
C GLU A 820 37.67 4.93 17.70
N LYS A 821 37.80 5.35 16.44
CA LYS A 821 37.03 4.80 15.31
C LYS A 821 37.29 3.31 15.08
N LEU A 822 38.54 2.86 15.16
CA LEU A 822 38.89 1.44 15.04
C LEU A 822 38.32 0.61 16.21
N ASN A 823 38.31 1.19 17.42
CA ASN A 823 37.65 0.61 18.60
C ASN A 823 36.12 0.58 18.48
N GLU A 824 35.50 1.55 17.82
CA GLU A 824 34.07 1.57 17.52
C GLU A 824 33.71 0.44 16.55
N ILE A 825 34.42 0.31 15.42
CA ILE A 825 34.26 -0.81 14.48
C ILE A 825 34.42 -2.16 15.20
N ALA A 826 35.43 -2.29 16.06
CA ALA A 826 35.65 -3.52 16.82
C ALA A 826 34.56 -3.81 17.87
N THR A 827 33.98 -2.77 18.49
CA THR A 827 32.91 -2.93 19.50
C THR A 827 31.54 -3.20 18.87
N ASN A 828 31.27 -2.60 17.70
CA ASN A 828 29.99 -2.67 16.99
C ASN A 828 29.93 -3.79 15.92
N PHE A 829 30.95 -4.66 15.87
CA PHE A 829 30.97 -5.81 14.96
C PHE A 829 29.77 -6.74 15.23
N PRO A 830 28.94 -7.11 14.23
CA PRO A 830 27.63 -7.71 14.48
C PRO A 830 27.69 -9.02 15.26
N SER A 831 26.85 -9.19 16.29
CA SER A 831 26.81 -10.42 17.10
C SER A 831 26.43 -11.66 16.29
N ALA A 832 25.71 -11.48 15.18
CA ALA A 832 25.42 -12.54 14.22
C ALA A 832 26.70 -13.07 13.54
N ASP A 833 27.63 -12.18 13.22
CA ASP A 833 28.87 -12.49 12.53
C ASP A 833 30.02 -12.83 13.53
N GLN A 834 29.80 -12.62 14.83
CA GLN A 834 30.71 -13.05 15.92
C GLN A 834 30.64 -14.55 16.26
N ILE A 835 29.64 -15.32 15.80
CA ILE A 835 29.52 -16.75 16.15
C ILE A 835 29.77 -17.61 14.90
N ILE A 836 30.80 -18.46 14.94
CA ILE A 836 31.11 -19.40 13.85
C ILE A 836 31.08 -20.86 14.33
N PHE A 837 30.57 -21.72 13.46
CA PHE A 837 30.46 -23.17 13.71
C PHE A 837 31.46 -23.87 12.78
N LEU A 838 32.49 -24.48 13.37
CA LEU A 838 33.53 -25.20 12.64
C LEU A 838 33.54 -26.68 13.01
N LYS A 839 33.90 -27.54 12.07
CA LYS A 839 34.31 -28.91 12.38
C LYS A 839 35.62 -28.92 13.16
N LYS A 840 35.90 -30.03 13.84
CA LYS A 840 37.16 -30.22 14.58
C LYS A 840 38.38 -30.11 13.68
N GLU A 841 38.29 -30.66 12.47
CA GLU A 841 39.34 -30.63 11.46
C GLU A 841 39.60 -29.19 10.96
N ASP A 842 38.52 -28.42 10.77
CA ASP A 842 38.59 -27.04 10.27
C ASP A 842 39.10 -26.08 11.35
N TYR A 843 38.70 -26.27 12.61
CA TYR A 843 39.27 -25.57 13.76
C TYR A 843 40.77 -25.86 13.90
N THR A 844 41.18 -27.13 13.77
CA THR A 844 42.61 -27.52 13.84
C THR A 844 43.42 -26.87 12.72
N GLN A 845 42.91 -26.85 11.49
CA GLN A 845 43.55 -26.13 10.36
C GLN A 845 43.68 -24.63 10.62
N LEU A 846 42.64 -23.99 11.20
CA LEU A 846 42.70 -22.58 11.58
C LEU A 846 43.80 -22.33 12.62
N VAL A 847 43.83 -23.11 13.71
CA VAL A 847 44.85 -23.07 14.77
C VAL A 847 46.27 -23.18 14.17
N ASP A 848 46.51 -24.16 13.32
CA ASP A 848 47.84 -24.38 12.73
C ASP A 848 48.24 -23.28 11.73
N SER A 849 47.28 -22.73 10.96
CA SER A 849 47.55 -21.58 10.07
C SER A 849 47.94 -20.32 10.85
N ILE A 850 47.39 -20.15 12.06
CA ILE A 850 47.69 -19.05 12.98
C ILE A 850 49.08 -19.24 13.62
N LYS A 851 49.39 -20.46 14.09
CA LYS A 851 50.72 -20.82 14.65
C LYS A 851 51.87 -20.50 13.68
N GLN A 852 51.66 -20.64 12.37
CA GLN A 852 52.69 -20.38 11.34
C GLN A 852 53.04 -18.89 11.17
N VAL A 853 52.13 -17.96 11.49
CA VAL A 853 52.35 -16.51 11.31
C VAL A 853 52.77 -15.79 12.58
N ILE A 854 52.37 -16.27 13.76
CA ILE A 854 52.84 -15.71 15.05
C ILE A 854 54.31 -16.04 15.28
N LYS A 855 55.18 -15.01 15.36
CA LYS A 855 56.62 -15.18 15.60
C LYS A 855 57.14 -14.51 16.86
N THR A 856 56.58 -13.35 17.22
CA THR A 856 56.99 -12.55 18.37
C THR A 856 55.78 -12.21 19.25
N GLU A 857 56.01 -12.03 20.54
CA GLU A 857 54.96 -11.61 21.48
C GLU A 857 54.69 -10.11 21.37
N ASN A 858 53.48 -9.70 21.76
CA ASN A 858 53.00 -8.32 21.80
C ASN A 858 53.18 -7.55 20.48
N THR A 859 53.28 -8.27 19.36
CA THR A 859 53.49 -7.74 18.00
C THR A 859 52.23 -8.00 17.16
N PRO A 860 51.62 -6.98 16.51
CA PRO A 860 50.50 -7.18 15.61
C PRO A 860 50.89 -7.95 14.32
N VAL A 861 50.25 -9.10 14.08
CA VAL A 861 50.49 -9.96 12.90
C VAL A 861 49.24 -9.98 12.01
N LYS A 862 49.36 -9.59 10.74
CA LYS A 862 48.23 -9.56 9.79
C LYS A 862 47.76 -10.98 9.50
N ILE A 863 46.44 -11.20 9.54
CA ILE A 863 45.83 -12.53 9.36
C ILE A 863 44.77 -12.60 8.26
N ASP A 864 44.56 -11.51 7.51
CA ASP A 864 43.50 -11.38 6.50
C ASP A 864 43.40 -12.63 5.58
N ASN A 865 44.55 -13.16 5.16
CA ASN A 865 44.66 -14.36 4.32
C ASN A 865 44.28 -15.69 4.99
N GLN A 866 44.49 -15.81 6.31
CA GLN A 866 44.21 -17.01 7.11
C GLN A 866 42.71 -17.13 7.41
N ILE A 867 42.06 -16.00 7.71
CA ILE A 867 40.63 -15.97 8.05
C ILE A 867 39.70 -15.75 6.86
N LYS A 868 40.19 -15.46 5.65
CA LYS A 868 39.36 -15.15 4.46
C LYS A 868 38.23 -16.14 4.15
N ASN A 869 38.37 -17.41 4.54
CA ASN A 869 37.36 -18.45 4.33
C ASN A 869 36.25 -18.45 5.41
N LEU A 870 36.46 -17.79 6.55
CA LEU A 870 35.51 -17.72 7.66
C LEU A 870 34.36 -16.75 7.31
N PRO A 871 33.10 -17.03 7.72
CA PRO A 871 31.93 -16.26 7.26
C PRO A 871 32.02 -14.75 7.49
N PHE A 872 32.54 -14.36 8.65
CA PHE A 872 32.60 -12.97 9.08
C PHE A 872 33.60 -12.14 8.27
N SER A 873 34.58 -12.76 7.62
CA SER A 873 35.59 -12.08 6.80
C SER A 873 34.97 -11.49 5.53
N GLN A 874 34.09 -12.24 4.86
CA GLN A 874 33.37 -11.74 3.69
C GLN A 874 32.36 -10.64 4.07
N PHE A 875 31.74 -10.71 5.26
CA PHE A 875 30.96 -9.58 5.77
C PHE A 875 31.87 -8.34 5.98
N PHE A 876 33.02 -8.52 6.62
CA PHE A 876 33.91 -7.42 6.96
C PHE A 876 34.51 -6.73 5.73
N GLU A 877 35.01 -7.48 4.74
CA GLU A 877 35.56 -6.90 3.50
C GLU A 877 34.54 -6.05 2.73
N ASN A 878 33.26 -6.44 2.74
CA ASN A 878 32.20 -5.71 2.04
C ASN A 878 31.73 -4.43 2.78
N ASN A 879 31.84 -4.38 4.10
CA ASN A 879 31.35 -3.25 4.92
C ASN A 879 32.47 -2.31 5.36
N TYR A 880 33.70 -2.82 5.44
CA TYR A 880 34.89 -2.12 5.94
C TYR A 880 36.09 -2.33 4.99
N PRO A 881 35.98 -1.98 3.69
CA PRO A 881 36.97 -2.33 2.66
C PRO A 881 38.36 -1.75 2.93
N ASP A 882 38.44 -0.60 3.60
CA ASP A 882 39.69 0.09 3.97
C ASP A 882 40.36 -0.48 5.24
N TYR A 883 39.80 -1.54 5.84
CA TYR A 883 40.24 -2.10 7.12
C TYR A 883 40.59 -3.60 7.01
N GLY A 884 41.39 -4.10 7.94
CA GLY A 884 41.77 -5.52 8.02
C GLY A 884 41.94 -5.99 9.47
N PHE A 885 42.38 -7.24 9.65
CA PHE A 885 42.55 -7.87 10.96
C PHE A 885 44.00 -8.21 11.33
N TYR A 886 44.34 -7.89 12.57
CA TYR A 886 45.53 -8.28 13.30
C TYR A 886 45.19 -9.32 14.38
N ILE A 887 46.17 -10.15 14.73
CA ILE A 887 46.22 -10.86 16.01
C ILE A 887 47.43 -10.39 16.81
N ILE A 888 47.35 -10.47 18.14
CA ILE A 888 48.43 -10.08 19.05
C ILE A 888 48.60 -11.19 20.08
N LYS A 889 49.65 -12.02 19.95
CA LYS A 889 49.98 -13.02 20.97
C LYS A 889 50.49 -12.31 22.23
N THR A 890 49.82 -12.49 23.36
CA THR A 890 50.27 -11.97 24.65
C THR A 890 51.24 -12.92 25.36
N SER A 891 52.04 -12.38 26.28
CA SER A 891 52.93 -13.16 27.13
C SER A 891 52.16 -13.98 28.18
N LYS A 892 52.61 -15.20 28.49
CA LYS A 892 51.97 -16.08 29.50
C LYS A 892 52.21 -15.59 30.95
N ASN A 893 51.43 -14.62 31.40
CA ASN A 893 51.24 -14.34 32.82
C ASN A 893 50.04 -15.12 33.37
N LEU A 894 50.20 -15.82 34.50
CA LEU A 894 49.12 -16.54 35.17
C LEU A 894 48.21 -15.61 35.98
N GLU A 895 47.32 -14.89 35.30
CA GLU A 895 46.07 -14.38 35.89
C GLU A 895 44.85 -15.14 35.34
N SER A 896 44.96 -16.47 35.30
CA SER A 896 43.79 -17.33 35.18
C SER A 896 42.94 -17.19 36.45
N SER A 897 41.95 -16.30 36.42
CA SER A 897 41.05 -16.05 37.55
C SER A 897 40.33 -17.33 37.97
N LYS A 898 40.76 -17.94 39.07
CA LYS A 898 39.99 -19.00 39.73
C LYS A 898 38.63 -18.43 40.14
N PRO A 899 37.50 -19.04 39.74
CA PRO A 899 36.22 -18.71 40.34
C PRO A 899 36.29 -18.93 41.85
N GLU A 900 35.95 -17.90 42.63
CA GLU A 900 36.02 -17.98 44.09
C GLU A 900 34.91 -18.89 44.61
N ALA A 901 35.28 -20.11 45.00
CA ALA A 901 34.34 -21.14 45.42
C ALA A 901 33.68 -20.75 46.75
N ALA A 902 32.44 -20.27 46.69
CA ALA A 902 31.65 -19.85 47.84
C ALA A 902 31.50 -21.00 48.86
N LYS A 903 32.17 -20.87 50.00
CA LYS A 903 32.14 -21.85 51.11
C LYS A 903 30.80 -21.82 51.84
N VAL A 904 29.80 -22.53 51.33
CA VAL A 904 28.59 -22.82 52.10
C VAL A 904 28.83 -24.02 53.01
N ALA A 905 29.01 -23.76 54.30
CA ALA A 905 29.19 -24.82 55.30
C ALA A 905 27.84 -25.48 55.64
N VAL A 906 27.71 -26.79 55.39
CA VAL A 906 26.54 -27.60 55.77
C VAL A 906 27.02 -28.82 56.55
N LYS A 907 26.51 -29.00 57.78
CA LYS A 907 26.75 -30.23 58.57
C LYS A 907 25.98 -31.41 57.96
N PRO A 908 26.51 -32.64 58.01
CA PRO A 908 25.87 -33.79 57.38
C PRO A 908 24.61 -34.23 58.14
N SER A 909 23.62 -34.70 57.38
CA SER A 909 22.57 -35.62 57.85
C SER A 909 22.52 -36.82 56.91
N ALA A 910 22.15 -37.99 57.43
CA ALA A 910 22.56 -39.27 56.84
C ALA A 910 21.52 -39.92 55.91
N ALA A 911 21.95 -40.19 54.68
CA ALA A 911 21.41 -41.26 53.83
C ALA A 911 22.57 -41.83 52.99
N LYS A 912 22.66 -43.16 52.84
CA LYS A 912 23.72 -43.82 52.07
C LYS A 912 23.44 -43.70 50.56
N PRO A 913 24.37 -43.21 49.73
CA PRO A 913 24.34 -43.47 48.29
C PRO A 913 24.72 -44.93 48.03
N VAL A 914 23.97 -45.61 47.15
CA VAL A 914 24.44 -46.84 46.52
C VAL A 914 25.40 -46.46 45.39
N ALA A 915 26.53 -47.15 45.27
CA ALA A 915 27.57 -46.79 44.32
C ALA A 915 27.20 -47.15 42.88
N ALA A 916 27.07 -46.14 42.03
CA ALA A 916 27.26 -46.24 40.58
C ALA A 916 28.57 -45.53 40.22
N LYS A 917 29.40 -46.14 39.35
CA LYS A 917 30.63 -45.48 38.87
C LYS A 917 30.26 -44.32 37.94
N PRO A 918 30.86 -43.13 38.07
CA PRO A 918 30.89 -42.17 36.98
C PRO A 918 31.83 -42.71 35.89
N GLU A 919 31.36 -42.77 34.64
CA GLU A 919 32.24 -42.95 33.50
C GLU A 919 33.06 -41.67 33.30
N GLN A 920 34.38 -41.82 33.21
CA GLN A 920 35.28 -40.69 33.00
C GLN A 920 35.31 -40.34 31.50
N GLN A 921 34.57 -39.30 31.11
CA GLN A 921 34.82 -38.64 29.82
C GLN A 921 36.17 -37.92 29.91
N GLU A 922 37.12 -38.31 29.06
CA GLU A 922 38.42 -37.64 28.98
C GLU A 922 38.26 -36.22 28.42
N ILE A 923 38.48 -35.22 29.26
CA ILE A 923 38.52 -33.81 28.85
C ILE A 923 39.88 -33.57 28.16
N HIS A 924 39.94 -33.84 26.85
CA HIS A 924 41.10 -33.46 26.04
C HIS A 924 41.32 -31.95 26.11
N GLN A 925 42.55 -31.54 26.44
CA GLN A 925 42.92 -30.12 26.46
C GLN A 925 43.08 -29.61 25.03
N SER A 926 42.19 -28.71 24.61
CA SER A 926 42.31 -27.97 23.35
C SER A 926 43.39 -26.88 23.45
N GLU A 927 44.27 -26.81 22.44
CA GLU A 927 45.41 -25.89 22.45
C GLU A 927 45.00 -24.41 22.49
N GLU A 928 45.61 -23.65 23.40
CA GLU A 928 45.40 -22.20 23.55
C GLU A 928 46.59 -21.41 22.99
N ILE A 929 46.27 -20.28 22.36
CA ILE A 929 47.24 -19.27 21.93
C ILE A 929 46.94 -17.98 22.73
N PRO A 930 47.71 -17.66 23.78
CA PRO A 930 47.44 -16.52 24.66
C PRO A 930 47.23 -15.21 23.90
N GLY A 931 46.13 -14.51 24.19
CA GLY A 931 45.75 -13.26 23.53
C GLY A 931 45.14 -13.41 22.12
N VAL A 932 45.02 -14.65 21.61
CA VAL A 932 44.49 -14.94 20.27
C VAL A 932 43.38 -16.00 20.31
N LEU A 933 43.64 -17.18 20.86
CA LEU A 933 42.68 -18.29 21.01
C LEU A 933 42.68 -18.80 22.45
N THR A 934 41.52 -18.73 23.12
CA THR A 934 41.36 -19.15 24.53
C THR A 934 40.10 -19.99 24.72
N ASN A 935 40.16 -21.02 25.56
CA ASN A 935 39.02 -21.89 25.82
C ASN A 935 38.04 -21.23 26.80
N THR A 936 36.73 -21.42 26.61
CA THR A 936 35.73 -21.11 27.63
C THR A 936 34.67 -22.20 27.73
N ILE A 937 34.47 -22.72 28.94
CA ILE A 937 33.45 -23.71 29.25
C ILE A 937 32.18 -22.96 29.66
N SER A 938 31.07 -23.19 28.95
CA SER A 938 29.76 -22.68 29.38
C SER A 938 28.97 -23.74 30.14
N GLN A 939 28.32 -23.31 31.22
CA GLN A 939 27.41 -24.15 32.00
C GLN A 939 26.04 -24.34 31.31
N LEU A 940 25.72 -23.54 30.28
CA LEU A 940 24.53 -23.74 29.45
C LEU A 940 24.88 -24.52 28.17
N GLY A 941 24.19 -25.65 27.97
CA GLY A 941 24.10 -26.36 26.70
C GLY A 941 25.14 -27.46 26.44
N ASN A 942 26.13 -27.65 27.33
CA ASN A 942 27.18 -28.68 27.21
C ASN A 942 27.95 -28.61 25.87
N GLN A 943 28.45 -27.42 25.52
CA GLN A 943 29.22 -27.18 24.28
C GLN A 943 30.60 -26.59 24.57
N ILE A 944 31.62 -27.12 23.88
CA ILE A 944 32.98 -26.58 23.86
C ILE A 944 33.00 -25.29 23.03
N ARG A 945 33.70 -24.26 23.52
CA ARG A 945 33.84 -22.96 22.85
C ARG A 945 35.26 -22.42 22.94
N HIS A 946 35.71 -21.78 21.87
CA HIS A 946 36.99 -21.07 21.82
C HIS A 946 36.74 -19.60 21.43
N ASN A 947 37.29 -18.66 22.19
CA ASN A 947 37.24 -17.24 21.83
C ASN A 947 38.46 -16.90 20.97
N PHE A 948 38.21 -16.28 19.82
CA PHE A 948 39.19 -15.83 18.84
C PHE A 948 39.21 -14.29 18.80
N ASP A 949 40.29 -13.68 19.28
CA ASP A 949 40.39 -12.23 19.48
C ASP A 949 41.17 -11.54 18.34
N LEU A 950 40.50 -10.61 17.64
CA LEU A 950 40.96 -9.99 16.39
C LEU A 950 40.94 -8.46 16.46
N TYR A 951 42.09 -7.80 16.26
CA TYR A 951 42.21 -6.35 16.32
C TYR A 951 42.03 -5.73 14.93
N VAL A 952 41.27 -4.64 14.82
CA VAL A 952 40.97 -3.98 13.53
C VAL A 952 42.07 -2.97 13.21
N TYR A 953 42.58 -2.97 11.97
CA TYR A 953 43.60 -2.02 11.51
C TYR A 953 43.21 -1.30 10.22
N LYS A 954 43.79 -0.13 9.99
CA LYS A 954 43.54 0.71 8.81
C LYS A 954 44.55 0.36 7.69
N LYS A 955 44.09 0.01 6.48
CA LYS A 955 44.95 -0.55 5.42
C LYS A 955 45.99 0.44 4.86
N ASP A 956 45.68 1.73 4.81
CA ASP A 956 46.59 2.80 4.39
C ASP A 956 47.59 3.21 5.48
N GLN A 957 47.28 2.96 6.76
CA GLN A 957 48.09 3.30 7.93
C GLN A 957 48.17 2.10 8.90
N PRO A 958 48.82 0.97 8.52
CA PRO A 958 48.75 -0.28 9.30
C PRO A 958 49.32 -0.18 10.73
N GLN A 959 50.17 0.82 11.00
CA GLN A 959 50.63 1.14 12.35
C GLN A 959 49.53 1.63 13.31
N ILE A 960 48.33 1.94 12.80
CA ILE A 960 47.16 2.32 13.59
C ILE A 960 46.17 1.14 13.60
N HIS A 961 45.95 0.59 14.80
CA HIS A 961 45.02 -0.50 15.06
C HIS A 961 44.18 -0.21 16.32
N SER A 962 43.07 -0.93 16.49
CA SER A 962 42.22 -0.88 17.68
C SER A 962 43.01 -1.33 18.93
N SER A 963 42.66 -0.80 20.11
CA SER A 963 43.11 -1.34 21.40
C SER A 963 42.18 -2.44 21.94
N LYS A 964 40.96 -2.55 21.40
CA LYS A 964 40.00 -3.64 21.66
C LYS A 964 40.01 -4.68 20.52
N PRO A 965 39.90 -5.99 20.80
CA PRO A 965 39.61 -6.98 19.78
C PRO A 965 38.09 -7.09 19.51
N VAL A 966 37.73 -7.41 18.27
CA VAL A 966 36.53 -8.18 17.94
C VAL A 966 36.74 -9.58 18.50
N ARG A 967 35.78 -10.08 19.29
CA ARG A 967 35.80 -11.47 19.79
C ARG A 967 34.86 -12.32 18.96
N VAL A 968 35.41 -13.32 18.27
CA VAL A 968 34.65 -14.34 17.56
C VAL A 968 34.58 -15.61 18.41
N ILE A 969 33.37 -16.11 18.67
CA ILE A 969 33.13 -17.35 19.41
C ILE A 969 33.07 -18.50 18.39
N ILE A 970 34.03 -19.41 18.48
CA ILE A 970 34.08 -20.65 17.70
C ILE A 970 33.41 -21.77 18.50
N ILE A 971 32.48 -22.49 17.87
CA ILE A 971 31.73 -23.61 18.46
C ILE A 971 32.00 -24.88 17.64
N GLU A 972 32.40 -25.98 18.31
CA GLU A 972 32.68 -27.26 17.65
C GLU A 972 31.38 -27.93 17.17
N SER A 973 31.32 -28.24 15.87
CA SER A 973 30.13 -28.69 15.14
C SER A 973 30.40 -29.95 14.32
N SER A 974 29.35 -30.72 14.00
CA SER A 974 29.44 -31.81 13.01
C SER A 974 29.50 -31.31 11.57
N GLU A 975 29.02 -30.08 11.32
CA GLU A 975 29.09 -29.40 10.03
C GLU A 975 29.73 -28.02 10.16
N SER A 976 30.57 -27.65 9.19
CA SER A 976 31.22 -26.34 9.13
C SER A 976 30.33 -25.37 8.38
N LEU A 977 29.83 -24.35 9.09
CA LEU A 977 29.14 -23.23 8.46
C LEU A 977 30.17 -22.22 7.96
N PHE A 978 30.96 -22.62 6.97
CA PHE A 978 31.61 -21.68 6.06
C PHE A 978 30.53 -20.90 5.30
N ALA A 979 30.86 -19.71 4.78
CA ALA A 979 29.91 -18.94 3.97
C ALA A 979 29.43 -19.77 2.77
N LEU A 980 28.11 -19.91 2.63
CA LEU A 980 27.49 -20.43 1.42
C LEU A 980 27.89 -19.53 0.25
N LYS A 981 28.52 -20.13 -0.78
CA LYS A 981 28.89 -19.46 -2.03
C LYS A 981 27.67 -19.08 -2.86
#